data_AF-A0AAW2CGI9-F1
#
_entry.id   AF-A0AAW2CGI9-F1
#
_cell.length_a   1.000
_cell.length_b   1.000
_cell.length_c   1.000
_cell.angle_alpha   90.00
_cell.angle_beta   90.00
_cell.angle_gamma   90.00
#
_symmetry.space_group_name_H-M   'P 1'
#
loop_
_entity.id
_entity.type
_entity.pdbx_description
1 polymer ?
#
loop_
_entity_poly.entity_id
_entity_poly.type
_entity_poly.pdbx_seq_one_letter_code
_entity_poly.pdbx_strand_id
1 'polypeptide(L)'
;MALTTCSSSFTSIPSPTWGYEVFVSYNGDDTRTRFTDHLFAALKRHEIRAFRDDKKLERGKDIWTELEKAIKTSRIAVIVFSINYAASSWCLDELAKIMECKLRLQQIVLPIFYKVEPSKLRALNGNLAQVFASHVERFGEDKVQSWRAALTEAANLAGWDLGNDAHRFESKFIEEIIGDILIKLNLAYFTVTPYPVGVESRVQEINKHLDEHAGDVCMVGICGLGGVGKTTIAQALYNLIKCKFEVSCFLENVRTRSEQSGGLIDLQEQIIYSAQVNSKKKVRDVNGGISVIRDIIQSKKFLLVLDDVWCLDDLRKLAIDDKDYFQPGSIIIITSRDKILLHLAKCDYIYVSPLLNYNESFQLFSWHAFGKDHPNENYVELTNEVIYYAKGIPLLLKVLGSSLFGKSTLEWKRTVDELQNSSFGIIEMLRLSFHSLSDKQKALFLKIALFFVGMEKNYTSKILGDSDLSFESELAVLGRRCLVTIDYLNRLTMHDLIIEMGKKINRRQSSEGAGECSQHWFHEDRRRHVWPNFQENLLESKFFESQAPFEHNLYLSDPPTMAIVKQTERLRSIEAELKLLEAENQILRQQLENERRAHRATCEDAARASWQLRVQNAALKRENVHLRMFLEDARKFAPQLNMVLPYSDLASESASSSSASNQSTIATTTPSLPWLR
;
A
#
# COMPACT_ATOMS: atom_id res chain seq x y z
N MET A 1 -2.26 -23.26 32.80
CA MET A 1 -2.74 -22.75 31.50
C MET A 1 -3.00 -21.26 31.64
N ALA A 2 -2.44 -20.43 30.76
CA ALA A 2 -2.82 -19.03 30.59
C ALA A 2 -2.57 -18.69 29.12
N LEU A 3 -3.59 -18.20 28.41
CA LEU A 3 -3.48 -17.85 26.99
C LEU A 3 -3.17 -16.35 26.89
N THR A 4 -1.91 -16.02 26.64
CA THR A 4 -1.49 -14.64 26.41
C THR A 4 -1.88 -14.21 25.00
N THR A 5 -3.02 -13.52 24.87
CA THR A 5 -3.47 -12.97 23.59
C THR A 5 -2.59 -11.81 23.15
N CYS A 6 -1.57 -12.08 22.33
CA CYS A 6 -0.79 -11.03 21.67
C CYS A 6 -1.66 -10.29 20.65
N SER A 7 -2.07 -9.06 20.99
CA SER A 7 -2.67 -8.13 20.04
C SER A 7 -1.67 -7.79 18.94
N SER A 8 -1.86 -8.34 17.74
CA SER A 8 -1.01 -8.08 16.58
C SER A 8 -1.26 -6.66 16.04
N SER A 9 -0.67 -5.66 16.70
CA SER A 9 -0.62 -4.28 16.23
C SER A 9 0.24 -4.19 14.97
N PHE A 10 -0.35 -4.51 13.80
CA PHE A 10 0.29 -4.29 12.51
C PHE A 10 0.52 -2.79 12.32
N THR A 11 1.74 -2.35 12.59
CA THR A 11 2.21 -1.01 12.27
C THR A 11 1.97 -0.77 10.78
N SER A 12 1.30 0.34 10.46
CA SER A 12 0.99 0.74 9.08
C SER A 12 2.24 0.62 8.20
N ILE A 13 2.16 -0.24 7.17
CA ILE A 13 3.23 -0.40 6.20
C ILE A 13 3.37 0.96 5.49
N PRO A 14 4.50 1.69 5.63
CA PRO A 14 4.68 2.93 4.92
C PRO A 14 4.79 2.61 3.43
N SER A 15 3.96 3.22 2.60
CA SER A 15 4.08 3.13 1.15
C SER A 15 5.51 3.49 0.72
N PRO A 16 6.34 2.56 0.19
CA PRO A 16 7.75 2.82 0.06
C PRO A 16 8.04 3.96 -0.93
N THR A 17 8.60 5.05 -0.42
CA THR A 17 9.23 6.08 -1.25
C THR A 17 10.57 5.53 -1.75
N TRP A 18 10.51 4.69 -2.79
CA TRP A 18 11.64 3.94 -3.36
C TRP A 18 12.81 4.86 -3.73
N GLY A 19 13.81 4.94 -2.83
CA GLY A 19 15.01 5.73 -3.02
C GLY A 19 15.81 5.28 -4.23
N TYR A 20 15.87 3.97 -4.45
CA TYR A 20 16.56 3.33 -5.57
C TYR A 20 15.69 2.21 -6.16
N GLU A 21 16.07 1.76 -7.34
CA GLU A 21 15.40 0.65 -8.03
C GLU A 21 16.21 -0.64 -7.90
N VAL A 22 17.53 -0.53 -7.93
CA VAL A 22 18.46 -1.65 -7.78
C VAL A 22 19.52 -1.32 -6.72
N PHE A 23 19.66 -2.17 -5.71
CA PHE A 23 20.88 -2.25 -4.90
C PHE A 23 21.82 -3.29 -5.54
N VAL A 24 23.13 -3.05 -5.53
CA VAL A 24 24.12 -4.03 -5.99
C VAL A 24 25.13 -4.30 -4.87
N SER A 25 25.11 -5.50 -4.31
CA SER A 25 26.15 -6.00 -3.40
C SER A 25 27.25 -6.70 -4.20
N TYR A 26 28.52 -6.39 -3.93
CA TYR A 26 29.67 -6.96 -4.65
C TYR A 26 30.96 -6.87 -3.81
N ASN A 27 31.89 -7.81 -4.01
CA ASN A 27 33.25 -7.59 -3.51
C ASN A 27 33.94 -6.52 -4.37
N GLY A 28 34.29 -5.42 -3.73
CA GLY A 28 34.88 -4.26 -4.37
C GLY A 28 36.30 -4.45 -4.92
N ASP A 29 37.05 -5.44 -4.45
CA ASP A 29 38.45 -5.61 -4.85
C ASP A 29 38.56 -6.65 -5.98
N ASP A 30 37.61 -7.59 -6.06
CA ASP A 30 37.46 -8.52 -7.19
C ASP A 30 36.88 -7.85 -8.46
N THR A 31 35.85 -7.00 -8.30
CA THR A 31 34.91 -6.68 -9.42
C THR A 31 34.69 -5.18 -9.73
N ARG A 32 35.01 -4.25 -8.81
CA ARG A 32 34.60 -2.82 -8.87
C ARG A 32 34.98 -2.08 -10.15
N THR A 33 36.11 -2.41 -10.76
CA THR A 33 36.66 -1.77 -11.98
C THR A 33 36.56 -2.65 -13.22
N ARG A 34 35.76 -3.72 -13.16
CA ARG A 34 35.56 -4.71 -14.23
C ARG A 34 34.06 -4.90 -14.46
N PHE A 35 33.57 -6.13 -14.34
CA PHE A 35 32.17 -6.54 -14.49
C PHE A 35 31.17 -5.57 -13.82
N THR A 36 31.42 -5.19 -12.56
CA THR A 36 30.48 -4.34 -11.81
C THR A 36 30.43 -2.90 -12.33
N ASP A 37 31.55 -2.35 -12.83
CA ASP A 37 31.53 -1.01 -13.46
C ASP A 37 30.74 -1.03 -14.77
N HIS A 38 30.93 -2.08 -15.58
CA HIS A 38 30.16 -2.29 -16.81
C HIS A 38 28.67 -2.54 -16.54
N LEU A 39 28.33 -3.24 -15.46
CA LEU A 39 26.95 -3.43 -15.01
C LEU A 39 26.32 -2.09 -14.60
N PHE A 40 27.00 -1.25 -13.82
CA PHE A 40 26.52 0.09 -13.48
C PHE A 40 26.42 1.01 -14.71
N ALA A 41 27.36 0.92 -15.65
CA ALA A 41 27.30 1.67 -16.90
C ALA A 41 26.09 1.26 -17.76
N ALA A 42 25.74 -0.03 -17.79
CA ALA A 42 24.55 -0.53 -18.48
C ALA A 42 23.25 -0.14 -17.74
N LEU A 43 23.17 -0.33 -16.42
CA LEU A 43 22.04 0.13 -15.59
C LEU A 43 21.74 1.61 -15.85
N LYS A 44 22.77 2.47 -15.83
CA LYS A 44 22.64 3.91 -16.14
C LYS A 44 22.23 4.19 -17.59
N ARG A 45 22.67 3.39 -18.56
CA ARG A 45 22.32 3.55 -19.98
C ARG A 45 20.84 3.27 -20.26
N HIS A 46 20.23 2.39 -19.46
CA HIS A 46 18.81 2.07 -19.47
C HIS A 46 18.03 2.84 -18.39
N GLU A 47 18.58 3.96 -17.91
CA GLU A 47 17.99 4.92 -16.95
C GLU A 47 17.64 4.39 -15.55
N ILE A 48 18.03 3.17 -15.21
CA ILE A 48 17.72 2.52 -13.92
C ILE A 48 18.48 3.19 -12.77
N ARG A 49 17.75 3.61 -11.72
CA ARG A 49 18.33 4.26 -10.54
C ARG A 49 18.97 3.25 -9.59
N ALA A 50 20.20 2.83 -9.89
CA ALA A 50 20.95 1.90 -9.07
C ALA A 50 21.79 2.59 -7.96
N PHE A 51 21.80 2.03 -6.75
CA PHE A 51 22.72 2.42 -5.68
C PHE A 51 24.11 1.81 -5.91
N ARG A 52 25.17 2.63 -5.76
CA ARG A 52 26.57 2.24 -5.90
C ARG A 52 27.36 2.69 -4.67
N ASP A 53 28.02 1.75 -3.99
CA ASP A 53 29.05 2.07 -2.99
C ASP A 53 30.34 2.57 -3.67
N ASP A 54 30.29 3.82 -4.11
CA ASP A 54 31.46 4.65 -4.32
C ASP A 54 31.74 5.45 -3.03
N LYS A 55 33.00 5.81 -2.79
CA LYS A 55 33.49 6.57 -1.62
C LYS A 55 33.06 8.06 -1.61
N LYS A 56 31.82 8.35 -2.01
CA LYS A 56 31.17 9.66 -2.12
C LYS A 56 29.89 9.78 -1.27
N LEU A 57 29.69 8.89 -0.30
CA LEU A 57 28.74 9.11 0.79
C LEU A 57 29.02 10.48 1.45
N GLU A 58 27.97 11.13 1.96
CA GLU A 58 28.09 12.47 2.55
C GLU A 58 29.04 12.46 3.75
N ARG A 59 30.09 13.28 3.68
CA ARG A 59 31.16 13.31 4.69
C ARG A 59 30.60 13.70 6.05
N GLY A 60 30.63 12.75 6.99
CA GLY A 60 30.15 12.93 8.37
C GLY A 60 28.96 12.05 8.76
N LYS A 61 28.38 11.29 7.84
CA LYS A 61 27.35 10.28 8.15
C LYS A 61 27.95 8.90 8.43
N ASP A 62 27.19 8.10 9.19
CA ASP A 62 27.47 6.68 9.39
C ASP A 62 27.21 5.89 8.09
N ILE A 63 28.22 5.10 7.68
CA ILE A 63 28.25 4.38 6.40
C ILE A 63 27.21 3.26 6.39
N TRP A 64 27.12 2.48 7.47
CA TRP A 64 26.18 1.36 7.57
C TRP A 64 24.73 1.84 7.55
N THR A 65 24.43 2.97 8.20
CA THR A 65 23.08 3.52 8.33
C THR A 65 22.48 3.95 6.99
N GLU A 66 23.23 4.65 6.14
CA GLU A 66 22.77 5.01 4.79
C GLU A 66 22.74 3.78 3.86
N LEU A 67 23.61 2.80 4.06
CA LEU A 67 23.67 1.58 3.25
C LEU A 67 22.53 0.60 3.58
N GLU A 68 22.24 0.35 4.86
CA GLU A 68 21.06 -0.42 5.31
C GLU A 68 19.76 0.25 4.83
N LYS A 69 19.71 1.58 4.83
CA LYS A 69 18.60 2.36 4.25
C LYS A 69 18.51 2.19 2.73
N ALA A 70 19.63 2.18 2.00
CA ALA A 70 19.64 1.91 0.57
C ALA A 70 19.13 0.48 0.25
N ILE A 71 19.57 -0.54 1.01
CA ILE A 71 19.05 -1.91 0.91
C ILE A 71 17.53 -1.92 1.15
N LYS A 72 17.04 -1.35 2.26
CA LYS A 72 15.60 -1.31 2.60
C LYS A 72 14.73 -0.54 1.59
N THR A 73 15.29 0.41 0.84
CA THR A 73 14.53 1.30 -0.07
C THR A 73 14.74 0.98 -1.56
N SER A 74 15.34 -0.17 -1.88
CA SER A 74 15.54 -0.68 -3.25
C SER A 74 14.50 -1.73 -3.64
N ARG A 75 14.01 -1.71 -4.88
CA ARG A 75 13.02 -2.68 -5.40
C ARG A 75 13.63 -4.07 -5.64
N ILE A 76 14.87 -4.09 -6.14
CA ILE A 76 15.65 -5.30 -6.44
C ILE A 76 17.01 -5.20 -5.74
N ALA A 77 17.51 -6.31 -5.21
CA ALA A 77 18.88 -6.48 -4.75
C ALA A 77 19.62 -7.48 -5.64
N VAL A 78 20.66 -7.03 -6.32
CA VAL A 78 21.57 -7.87 -7.13
C VAL A 78 22.79 -8.22 -6.28
N ILE A 79 23.17 -9.49 -6.24
CA ILE A 79 24.33 -9.98 -5.48
C ILE A 79 25.37 -10.53 -6.45
N VAL A 80 26.52 -9.88 -6.57
CA VAL A 80 27.63 -10.34 -7.41
C VAL A 80 28.59 -11.17 -6.56
N PHE A 81 28.34 -12.48 -6.51
CA PHE A 81 29.23 -13.43 -5.83
C PHE A 81 30.52 -13.61 -6.63
N SER A 82 31.64 -13.26 -6.00
CA SER A 82 32.99 -13.40 -6.51
C SER A 82 33.88 -14.16 -5.52
N ILE A 83 35.10 -14.53 -5.93
CA ILE A 83 35.94 -15.49 -5.19
C ILE A 83 36.26 -15.06 -3.76
N ASN A 84 36.37 -13.75 -3.49
CA ASN A 84 36.63 -13.20 -2.16
C ASN A 84 35.37 -12.58 -1.51
N TYR A 85 34.16 -12.78 -2.03
CA TYR A 85 32.94 -12.18 -1.49
C TYR A 85 32.73 -12.52 -0.01
N ALA A 86 32.81 -13.80 0.35
CA ALA A 86 32.67 -14.25 1.74
C ALA A 86 33.85 -13.86 2.66
N ALA A 87 34.97 -13.37 2.13
CA ALA A 87 36.07 -12.85 2.95
C ALA A 87 35.77 -11.43 3.50
N SER A 88 34.86 -10.69 2.85
CA SER A 88 34.42 -9.38 3.30
C SER A 88 33.26 -9.50 4.30
N SER A 89 33.50 -9.11 5.55
CA SER A 89 32.45 -9.00 6.58
C SER A 89 31.37 -7.99 6.19
N TRP A 90 31.72 -6.91 5.49
CA TRP A 90 30.75 -5.96 4.93
C TRP A 90 29.82 -6.63 3.91
N CYS A 91 30.35 -7.44 2.98
CA CYS A 91 29.52 -8.14 2.01
C CYS A 91 28.64 -9.21 2.67
N LEU A 92 29.10 -9.85 3.76
CA LEU A 92 28.28 -10.79 4.54
C LEU A 92 27.18 -10.09 5.37
N ASP A 93 27.45 -8.90 5.92
CA ASP A 93 26.45 -8.09 6.61
C ASP A 93 25.40 -7.51 5.63
N GLU A 94 25.83 -7.02 4.47
CA GLU A 94 24.94 -6.66 3.35
C GLU A 94 24.03 -7.82 2.95
N LEU A 95 24.62 -9.01 2.76
CA LEU A 95 23.91 -10.21 2.36
C LEU A 95 22.85 -10.61 3.39
N ALA A 96 23.21 -10.66 4.67
CA ALA A 96 22.25 -10.93 5.75
C ALA A 96 21.10 -9.91 5.76
N LYS A 97 21.42 -8.63 5.53
CA LYS A 97 20.41 -7.56 5.45
C LYS A 97 19.50 -7.69 4.22
N ILE A 98 20.04 -8.06 3.06
CA ILE A 98 19.28 -8.33 1.83
C ILE A 98 18.34 -9.51 2.04
N MET A 99 18.78 -10.59 2.69
CA MET A 99 17.92 -11.75 2.94
C MET A 99 16.84 -11.46 4.00
N GLU A 100 17.12 -10.60 5.01
CA GLU A 100 16.07 -10.08 5.90
C GLU A 100 15.03 -9.25 5.12
N CYS A 101 15.46 -8.37 4.22
CA CYS A 101 14.57 -7.56 3.39
C CYS A 101 13.79 -8.39 2.36
N LYS A 102 14.37 -9.46 1.81
CA LYS A 102 13.67 -10.46 0.99
C LYS A 102 12.50 -11.08 1.76
N LEU A 103 12.73 -11.53 2.99
CA LEU A 103 11.72 -12.18 3.82
C LEU A 103 10.64 -11.21 4.32
N ARG A 104 11.04 -10.00 4.76
CA ARG A 104 10.14 -9.05 5.45
C ARG A 104 9.50 -8.00 4.56
N LEU A 105 10.14 -7.63 3.46
CA LEU A 105 9.71 -6.57 2.52
C LEU A 105 9.42 -7.10 1.11
N GLN A 106 9.49 -8.43 0.91
CA GLN A 106 9.31 -9.12 -0.38
C GLN A 106 10.27 -8.60 -1.49
N GLN A 107 11.45 -8.12 -1.10
CA GLN A 107 12.46 -7.61 -2.03
C GLN A 107 12.90 -8.71 -3.02
N ILE A 108 12.96 -8.38 -4.31
CA ILE A 108 13.45 -9.30 -5.34
C ILE A 108 14.97 -9.42 -5.19
N VAL A 109 15.48 -10.65 -5.05
CA VAL A 109 16.92 -10.92 -4.90
C VAL A 109 17.43 -11.74 -6.09
N LEU A 110 18.49 -11.26 -6.74
CA LEU A 110 19.05 -11.84 -7.97
C LEU A 110 20.56 -12.11 -7.82
N PRO A 111 21.00 -13.37 -7.67
CA PRO A 111 22.42 -13.69 -7.61
C PRO A 111 23.06 -13.81 -9.00
N ILE A 112 24.28 -13.27 -9.11
CA ILE A 112 25.20 -13.42 -10.24
C ILE A 112 26.45 -14.11 -9.69
N PHE A 113 26.75 -15.31 -10.17
CA PHE A 113 27.89 -16.11 -9.75
C PHE A 113 29.08 -15.84 -10.69
N TYR A 114 29.81 -14.75 -10.40
CA TYR A 114 30.92 -14.27 -11.24
C TYR A 114 32.19 -15.09 -11.00
N LYS A 115 32.42 -16.09 -11.85
CA LYS A 115 33.59 -16.98 -11.83
C LYS A 115 33.70 -17.78 -10.50
N VAL A 116 32.56 -18.04 -9.88
CA VAL A 116 32.38 -18.88 -8.67
C VAL A 116 31.28 -19.88 -8.94
N GLU A 117 31.45 -21.13 -8.50
CA GLU A 117 30.46 -22.18 -8.70
C GLU A 117 29.39 -22.15 -7.59
N PRO A 118 28.08 -22.12 -7.90
CA PRO A 118 27.02 -22.05 -6.87
C PRO A 118 27.06 -23.18 -5.85
N SER A 119 27.47 -24.38 -6.27
CA SER A 119 27.62 -25.58 -5.42
C SER A 119 28.56 -25.35 -4.24
N LYS A 120 29.67 -24.63 -4.46
CA LYS A 120 30.71 -24.36 -3.45
C LYS A 120 30.20 -23.40 -2.39
N LEU A 121 29.38 -22.41 -2.78
CA LEU A 121 28.73 -21.47 -1.86
C LEU A 121 27.65 -22.17 -1.02
N ARG A 122 26.83 -23.04 -1.62
CA ARG A 122 25.81 -23.84 -0.89
C ARG A 122 26.42 -24.82 0.10
N ALA A 123 27.52 -25.46 -0.27
CA ALA A 123 28.17 -26.47 0.55
C ALA A 123 29.20 -25.90 1.55
N LEU A 124 29.51 -24.60 1.48
CA LEU A 124 30.47 -23.87 2.33
C LEU A 124 31.87 -24.51 2.42
N ASN A 125 32.23 -25.33 1.42
CA ASN A 125 33.37 -26.25 1.47
C ASN A 125 34.69 -25.64 0.98
N GLY A 126 35.80 -26.28 1.38
CA GLY A 126 37.15 -25.90 0.94
C GLY A 126 37.61 -24.56 1.55
N ASN A 127 38.07 -23.63 0.71
CA ASN A 127 38.57 -22.32 1.14
C ASN A 127 37.52 -21.53 1.97
N LEU A 128 36.23 -21.67 1.65
CA LEU A 128 35.15 -21.02 2.39
C LEU A 128 35.11 -21.44 3.87
N ALA A 129 35.42 -22.69 4.20
CA ALA A 129 35.46 -23.15 5.59
C ALA A 129 36.59 -22.48 6.39
N GLN A 130 37.75 -22.24 5.77
CA GLN A 130 38.87 -21.52 6.39
C GLN A 130 38.54 -20.04 6.59
N VAL A 131 37.94 -19.39 5.59
CA VAL A 131 37.42 -18.02 5.68
C VAL A 131 36.42 -17.91 6.85
N PHE A 132 35.43 -18.80 6.90
CA PHE A 132 34.44 -18.79 7.99
C PHE A 132 35.04 -19.11 9.37
N ALA A 133 36.09 -19.93 9.48
CA ALA A 133 36.79 -20.13 10.75
C ALA A 133 37.40 -18.81 11.28
N SER A 134 38.13 -18.08 10.43
CA SER A 134 38.71 -16.77 10.81
C SER A 134 37.66 -15.69 11.14
N HIS A 135 36.45 -15.79 10.58
CA HIS A 135 35.33 -14.94 10.97
C HIS A 135 34.77 -15.31 12.36
N VAL A 136 34.75 -16.58 12.75
CA VAL A 136 34.27 -17.01 14.09
C VAL A 136 35.18 -16.45 15.18
N GLU A 137 36.50 -16.56 15.02
CA GLU A 137 37.49 -16.00 15.93
C GLU A 137 37.34 -14.48 16.13
N ARG A 138 36.83 -13.77 15.10
CA ARG A 138 36.75 -12.31 15.08
C ARG A 138 35.37 -11.74 15.45
N PHE A 139 34.28 -12.45 15.17
CA PHE A 139 32.91 -11.94 15.26
C PHE A 139 31.95 -12.82 16.09
N GLY A 140 32.40 -13.99 16.54
CA GLY A 140 31.58 -14.95 17.30
C GLY A 140 30.70 -15.84 16.42
N GLU A 141 30.44 -17.05 16.90
CA GLU A 141 29.73 -18.09 16.14
C GLU A 141 28.30 -17.68 15.78
N ASP A 142 27.55 -17.02 16.68
CA ASP A 142 26.15 -16.62 16.45
C ASP A 142 26.00 -15.70 15.22
N LYS A 143 26.88 -14.70 15.09
CA LYS A 143 26.86 -13.79 13.93
C LYS A 143 27.22 -14.56 12.66
N VAL A 144 28.26 -15.39 12.73
CA VAL A 144 28.73 -16.17 11.58
C VAL A 144 27.70 -17.21 11.13
N GLN A 145 26.91 -17.81 12.03
CA GLN A 145 25.80 -18.67 11.66
C GLN A 145 24.74 -17.93 10.85
N SER A 146 24.40 -16.67 11.19
CA SER A 146 23.49 -15.87 10.37
C SER A 146 24.05 -15.57 8.98
N TRP A 147 25.35 -15.29 8.85
CA TRP A 147 26.05 -15.15 7.57
C TRP A 147 26.07 -16.45 6.74
N ARG A 148 26.34 -17.61 7.36
CA ARG A 148 26.31 -18.93 6.69
C ARG A 148 24.91 -19.25 6.17
N ALA A 149 23.87 -18.97 6.96
CA ALA A 149 22.47 -19.16 6.57
C ALA A 149 22.10 -18.27 5.37
N ALA A 150 22.37 -16.97 5.45
CA ALA A 150 22.08 -16.03 4.36
C ALA A 150 22.83 -16.37 3.06
N LEU A 151 24.09 -16.81 3.15
CA LEU A 151 24.87 -17.26 1.99
C LEU A 151 24.32 -18.55 1.38
N THR A 152 23.89 -19.50 2.21
CA THR A 152 23.29 -20.76 1.73
C THR A 152 21.95 -20.49 1.05
N GLU A 153 21.08 -19.67 1.64
CA GLU A 153 19.79 -19.31 1.06
C GLU A 153 19.94 -18.53 -0.25
N ALA A 154 20.80 -17.51 -0.29
CA ALA A 154 21.05 -16.72 -1.50
C ALA A 154 21.68 -17.55 -2.63
N ALA A 155 22.57 -18.49 -2.30
CA ALA A 155 23.15 -19.40 -3.29
C ALA A 155 22.15 -20.45 -3.81
N ASN A 156 21.07 -20.74 -3.07
CA ASN A 156 19.97 -21.62 -3.49
C ASN A 156 18.96 -20.93 -4.43
N LEU A 157 18.97 -19.60 -4.53
CA LEU A 157 18.13 -18.88 -5.49
C LEU A 157 18.58 -19.14 -6.94
N ALA A 158 17.61 -19.12 -7.87
CA ALA A 158 17.91 -19.12 -9.29
C ALA A 158 18.58 -17.80 -9.70
N GLY A 159 19.64 -17.90 -10.51
CA GLY A 159 20.42 -16.77 -10.98
C GLY A 159 21.44 -17.23 -12.03
N TRP A 160 22.39 -16.35 -12.36
CA TRP A 160 23.26 -16.55 -13.51
C TRP A 160 24.66 -17.03 -13.14
N ASP A 161 25.12 -18.09 -13.78
CA ASP A 161 26.46 -18.67 -13.60
C ASP A 161 27.42 -18.25 -14.72
N LEU A 162 28.56 -17.66 -14.34
CA LEU A 162 29.64 -17.25 -15.24
C LEU A 162 30.90 -18.11 -15.14
N GLY A 163 30.87 -19.20 -14.38
CA GLY A 163 31.96 -20.17 -14.27
C GLY A 163 32.00 -21.18 -15.43
N ASN A 164 30.84 -21.53 -15.99
CA ASN A 164 30.71 -22.66 -16.94
C ASN A 164 30.73 -22.27 -18.43
N ASP A 165 30.45 -21.02 -18.77
CA ASP A 165 30.18 -20.58 -20.16
C ASP A 165 31.40 -19.85 -20.77
N ALA A 166 32.51 -20.58 -20.98
CA ALA A 166 33.84 -20.05 -21.34
C ALA A 166 33.94 -19.25 -22.66
N HIS A 167 32.85 -19.15 -23.42
CA HIS A 167 32.76 -18.40 -24.69
C HIS A 167 31.78 -17.20 -24.64
N ARG A 168 31.21 -16.88 -23.47
CA ARG A 168 30.22 -15.80 -23.34
C ARG A 168 30.87 -14.45 -23.09
N PHE A 169 30.61 -13.48 -23.97
CA PHE A 169 31.07 -12.10 -23.80
C PHE A 169 30.35 -11.42 -22.62
N GLU A 170 31.10 -10.91 -21.63
CA GLU A 170 30.54 -10.24 -20.43
C GLU A 170 29.55 -9.11 -20.81
N SER A 171 29.79 -8.40 -21.91
CA SER A 171 28.89 -7.33 -22.40
C SER A 171 27.50 -7.83 -22.83
N LYS A 172 27.42 -8.92 -23.61
CA LYS A 172 26.12 -9.51 -24.01
C LYS A 172 25.35 -9.98 -22.78
N PHE A 173 26.06 -10.64 -21.88
CA PHE A 173 25.51 -11.17 -20.64
C PHE A 173 25.01 -10.06 -19.70
N ILE A 174 25.70 -8.92 -19.63
CA ILE A 174 25.19 -7.74 -18.90
C ILE A 174 23.89 -7.23 -19.52
N GLU A 175 23.77 -7.10 -20.85
CA GLU A 175 22.49 -6.67 -21.46
C GLU A 175 21.35 -7.68 -21.22
N GLU A 176 21.64 -8.99 -21.10
CA GLU A 176 20.65 -9.99 -20.65
C GLU A 176 20.20 -9.77 -19.20
N ILE A 177 21.13 -9.49 -18.28
CA ILE A 177 20.80 -9.10 -16.89
C ILE A 177 19.96 -7.83 -16.88
N ILE A 178 20.31 -6.80 -17.66
CA ILE A 178 19.50 -5.57 -17.71
C ILE A 178 18.11 -5.85 -18.27
N GLY A 179 17.99 -6.68 -19.31
CA GLY A 179 16.69 -7.10 -19.84
C GLY A 179 15.80 -7.74 -18.77
N ASP A 180 16.35 -8.68 -17.99
CA ASP A 180 15.58 -9.36 -16.93
C ASP A 180 15.37 -8.49 -15.67
N ILE A 181 16.27 -7.54 -15.38
CA ILE A 181 16.05 -6.47 -14.38
C ILE A 181 14.91 -5.55 -14.83
N LEU A 182 14.88 -5.11 -16.09
CA LEU A 182 13.79 -4.28 -16.64
C LEU A 182 12.45 -5.03 -16.60
N ILE A 183 12.42 -6.30 -17.01
CA ILE A 183 11.23 -7.17 -16.86
C ILE A 183 10.79 -7.21 -15.40
N LYS A 184 11.71 -7.46 -14.46
CA LYS A 184 11.36 -7.54 -13.03
C LYS A 184 10.98 -6.19 -12.44
N LEU A 185 11.56 -5.07 -12.88
CA LEU A 185 11.13 -3.72 -12.48
C LEU A 185 9.74 -3.37 -13.04
N ASN A 186 9.39 -3.86 -14.22
CA ASN A 186 8.04 -3.70 -14.81
C ASN A 186 7.01 -4.62 -14.13
N LEU A 187 7.41 -5.79 -13.63
CA LEU A 187 6.58 -6.68 -12.80
C LEU A 187 6.54 -6.27 -11.30
N ALA A 188 7.49 -5.45 -10.84
CA ALA A 188 7.70 -5.10 -9.42
C ALA A 188 6.73 -4.03 -8.91
N TYR A 189 5.48 -4.46 -8.74
CA TYR A 189 4.40 -3.76 -8.02
C TYR A 189 3.81 -2.57 -8.77
N PHE A 190 2.51 -2.66 -9.13
CA PHE A 190 1.76 -1.48 -9.57
C PHE A 190 1.72 -0.42 -8.46
N THR A 191 1.97 0.84 -8.80
CA THR A 191 1.72 1.99 -7.92
C THR A 191 0.21 2.28 -7.89
N VAL A 192 -0.55 1.39 -7.23
CA VAL A 192 -2.01 1.28 -7.21
C VAL A 192 -2.73 2.64 -7.20
N THR A 193 -2.38 3.50 -6.25
CA THR A 193 -2.78 4.92 -6.18
C THR A 193 -1.95 5.60 -5.07
N PRO A 194 -1.67 6.91 -5.12
CA PRO A 194 -1.01 7.61 -4.01
C PRO A 194 -1.77 7.54 -2.67
N TYR A 195 -3.09 7.40 -2.71
CA TYR A 195 -3.97 7.38 -1.54
C TYR A 195 -4.94 6.18 -1.62
N PRO A 196 -4.56 4.98 -1.12
CA PRO A 196 -5.33 3.73 -1.30
C PRO A 196 -6.50 3.59 -0.31
N VAL A 197 -7.28 4.66 -0.14
CA VAL A 197 -8.41 4.72 0.81
C VAL A 197 -9.45 3.66 0.47
N GLY A 198 -9.76 2.79 1.43
CA GLY A 198 -10.76 1.72 1.28
C GLY A 198 -10.37 0.58 0.32
N VAL A 199 -9.19 0.59 -0.29
CA VAL A 199 -8.79 -0.47 -1.25
C VAL A 199 -8.54 -1.79 -0.53
N GLU A 200 -7.86 -1.76 0.62
CA GLU A 200 -7.42 -2.94 1.36
C GLU A 200 -8.58 -3.86 1.77
N SER A 201 -9.67 -3.32 2.35
CA SER A 201 -10.83 -4.11 2.76
C SER A 201 -11.50 -4.82 1.57
N ARG A 202 -11.61 -4.13 0.44
CA ARG A 202 -12.18 -4.66 -0.82
C ARG A 202 -11.28 -5.75 -1.43
N VAL A 203 -9.96 -5.63 -1.29
CA VAL A 203 -9.00 -6.66 -1.71
C VAL A 203 -9.04 -7.89 -0.79
N GLN A 204 -9.14 -7.69 0.53
CA GLN A 204 -9.26 -8.78 1.51
C GLN A 204 -10.55 -9.59 1.32
N GLU A 205 -11.67 -8.94 1.02
CA GLU A 205 -12.95 -9.58 0.70
C GLU A 205 -12.82 -10.52 -0.52
N ILE A 206 -12.21 -10.05 -1.61
CA ILE A 206 -12.01 -10.87 -2.81
C ILE A 206 -10.97 -11.98 -2.53
N ASN A 207 -9.85 -11.68 -1.88
CA ASN A 207 -8.82 -12.70 -1.58
C ASN A 207 -9.37 -13.83 -0.71
N LYS A 208 -10.27 -13.54 0.25
CA LYS A 208 -10.95 -14.58 1.04
C LYS A 208 -11.72 -15.57 0.14
N HIS A 209 -12.47 -15.07 -0.85
CA HIS A 209 -13.17 -15.91 -1.82
C HIS A 209 -12.22 -16.66 -2.77
N LEU A 210 -11.02 -16.14 -3.04
CA LEU A 210 -9.99 -16.88 -3.79
C LEU A 210 -9.39 -18.02 -2.96
N ASP A 211 -9.09 -17.79 -1.68
CA ASP A 211 -8.55 -18.82 -0.79
C ASP A 211 -9.61 -19.91 -0.46
N GLU A 212 -10.92 -19.62 -0.62
CA GLU A 212 -12.02 -20.60 -0.58
C GLU A 212 -12.04 -21.56 -1.80
N HIS A 213 -11.43 -21.18 -2.93
CA HIS A 213 -11.34 -21.99 -4.16
C HIS A 213 -9.92 -22.53 -4.42
N ALA A 214 -9.13 -22.71 -3.36
CA ALA A 214 -7.71 -23.03 -3.43
C ALA A 214 -7.40 -24.45 -3.99
N GLY A 215 -7.22 -24.53 -5.31
CA GLY A 215 -6.77 -25.73 -6.02
C GLY A 215 -7.30 -25.84 -7.44
N ASP A 216 -8.49 -25.30 -7.68
CA ASP A 216 -9.17 -25.30 -8.97
C ASP A 216 -8.83 -24.04 -9.81
N VAL A 217 -9.39 -23.95 -11.02
CA VAL A 217 -9.36 -22.70 -11.80
C VAL A 217 -10.51 -21.80 -11.35
N CYS A 218 -10.18 -20.58 -10.92
CA CYS A 218 -11.16 -19.59 -10.46
C CYS A 218 -11.13 -18.34 -11.36
N MET A 219 -12.30 -17.95 -11.88
CA MET A 219 -12.48 -16.70 -12.63
C MET A 219 -13.32 -15.69 -11.85
N VAL A 220 -12.74 -14.53 -11.53
CA VAL A 220 -13.40 -13.45 -10.76
C VAL A 220 -13.73 -12.25 -11.64
N GLY A 221 -15.00 -11.87 -11.66
CA GLY A 221 -15.47 -10.63 -12.27
C GLY A 221 -15.51 -9.47 -11.27
N ILE A 222 -14.76 -8.40 -11.51
CA ILE A 222 -14.87 -7.13 -10.77
C ILE A 222 -15.78 -6.19 -11.57
N CYS A 223 -17.00 -5.99 -11.06
CA CYS A 223 -18.07 -5.24 -11.70
C CYS A 223 -18.27 -3.86 -11.05
N GLY A 224 -18.82 -2.89 -11.79
CA GLY A 224 -19.25 -1.60 -11.23
C GLY A 224 -19.10 -0.41 -12.17
N LEU A 225 -19.54 0.77 -11.71
CA LEU A 225 -19.58 2.01 -12.49
C LEU A 225 -18.21 2.45 -13.03
N GLY A 226 -18.21 3.33 -14.04
CA GLY A 226 -16.99 4.05 -14.45
C GLY A 226 -16.47 4.91 -13.29
N GLY A 227 -15.15 4.92 -13.08
CA GLY A 227 -14.53 5.70 -12.00
C GLY A 227 -14.65 5.13 -10.58
N VAL A 228 -15.29 3.96 -10.38
CA VAL A 228 -15.47 3.32 -9.06
C VAL A 228 -14.20 2.66 -8.48
N GLY A 229 -13.10 2.61 -9.24
CA GLY A 229 -11.82 2.06 -8.77
C GLY A 229 -11.57 0.57 -9.06
N LYS A 230 -12.31 -0.05 -9.99
CA LYS A 230 -12.13 -1.47 -10.36
C LYS A 230 -10.68 -1.84 -10.69
N THR A 231 -10.04 -1.08 -11.60
CA THR A 231 -8.63 -1.23 -11.98
C THR A 231 -7.71 -1.15 -10.75
N THR A 232 -7.98 -0.22 -9.84
CA THR A 232 -7.23 -0.01 -8.60
C THR A 232 -7.32 -1.23 -7.68
N ILE A 233 -8.51 -1.82 -7.52
CA ILE A 233 -8.72 -3.06 -6.74
C ILE A 233 -8.00 -4.24 -7.43
N ALA A 234 -8.12 -4.36 -8.76
CA ALA A 234 -7.47 -5.42 -9.52
C ALA A 234 -5.93 -5.34 -9.47
N GLN A 235 -5.35 -4.15 -9.56
CA GLN A 235 -3.91 -3.91 -9.42
C GLN A 235 -3.40 -4.24 -8.01
N ALA A 236 -4.17 -3.87 -6.98
CA ALA A 236 -3.83 -4.19 -5.59
C ALA A 236 -3.89 -5.71 -5.32
N LEU A 237 -4.95 -6.39 -5.78
CA LEU A 237 -5.11 -7.83 -5.67
C LEU A 237 -4.02 -8.58 -6.45
N TYR A 238 -3.72 -8.16 -7.68
CA TYR A 238 -2.61 -8.71 -8.48
C TYR A 238 -1.28 -8.60 -7.75
N ASN A 239 -0.99 -7.42 -7.19
CA ASN A 239 0.22 -7.19 -6.41
C ASN A 239 0.33 -8.12 -5.20
N LEU A 240 -0.77 -8.34 -4.47
CA LEU A 240 -0.85 -9.20 -3.30
C LEU A 240 -0.60 -10.69 -3.62
N ILE A 241 -1.14 -11.20 -4.75
CA ILE A 241 -1.19 -12.65 -4.99
C ILE A 241 -0.24 -13.17 -6.09
N LYS A 242 0.31 -12.32 -6.97
CA LYS A 242 1.16 -12.75 -8.12
C LYS A 242 2.33 -13.67 -7.77
N CYS A 243 2.90 -13.55 -6.58
CA CYS A 243 3.99 -14.42 -6.11
C CYS A 243 3.56 -15.87 -5.84
N LYS A 244 2.24 -16.16 -5.80
CA LYS A 244 1.66 -17.52 -5.68
C LYS A 244 1.63 -18.28 -7.03
N PHE A 245 2.18 -17.74 -8.13
CA PHE A 245 1.99 -18.24 -9.52
C PHE A 245 3.30 -18.37 -10.31
N GLU A 246 3.31 -19.23 -11.33
CA GLU A 246 4.46 -19.41 -12.24
C GLU A 246 4.55 -18.29 -13.28
N VAL A 247 3.38 -17.82 -13.74
CA VAL A 247 3.25 -16.71 -14.69
C VAL A 247 2.21 -15.74 -14.15
N SER A 248 2.54 -14.46 -14.15
CA SER A 248 1.61 -13.37 -13.82
C SER A 248 1.59 -12.36 -14.95
N CYS A 249 0.40 -12.05 -15.48
CA CYS A 249 0.21 -11.05 -16.53
C CYS A 249 -0.99 -10.15 -16.23
N PHE A 250 -0.88 -8.88 -16.59
CA PHE A 250 -1.92 -7.87 -16.43
C PHE A 250 -2.07 -7.12 -17.75
N LEU A 251 -3.26 -7.18 -18.34
CA LEU A 251 -3.62 -6.52 -19.59
C LEU A 251 -4.44 -5.27 -19.27
N GLU A 252 -3.76 -4.12 -19.28
CA GLU A 252 -4.41 -2.82 -19.06
C GLU A 252 -5.24 -2.37 -20.28
N ASN A 253 -6.42 -1.78 -20.01
CA ASN A 253 -7.27 -1.11 -21.00
C ASN A 253 -7.62 -1.98 -22.22
N VAL A 254 -8.08 -3.22 -21.99
CA VAL A 254 -8.34 -4.24 -23.03
C VAL A 254 -9.27 -3.72 -24.11
N ARG A 255 -10.41 -3.11 -23.75
CA ARG A 255 -11.32 -2.44 -24.70
C ARG A 255 -10.58 -1.47 -25.62
N THR A 256 -9.97 -0.42 -25.06
CA THR A 256 -9.29 0.65 -25.81
C THR A 256 -8.15 0.13 -26.69
N ARG A 257 -7.47 -0.95 -26.28
CA ARG A 257 -6.42 -1.60 -27.08
C ARG A 257 -6.96 -2.54 -28.15
N SER A 258 -8.06 -3.25 -27.89
CA SER A 258 -8.71 -4.13 -28.87
C SER A 258 -9.27 -3.37 -30.08
N GLU A 259 -9.75 -2.13 -29.84
CA GLU A 259 -10.25 -1.19 -30.85
C GLU A 259 -9.12 -0.61 -31.74
N GLN A 260 -7.84 -0.79 -31.39
CA GLN A 260 -6.68 -0.28 -32.14
C GLN A 260 -6.20 -1.26 -33.21
N SER A 261 -5.75 -0.73 -34.36
CA SER A 261 -5.18 -1.52 -35.46
C SER A 261 -3.95 -2.32 -34.99
N GLY A 262 -4.07 -3.64 -34.95
CA GLY A 262 -3.04 -4.56 -34.44
C GLY A 262 -3.05 -4.77 -32.92
N GLY A 263 -3.78 -3.97 -32.13
CA GLY A 263 -3.71 -3.99 -30.66
C GLY A 263 -4.18 -5.30 -30.00
N LEU A 264 -5.04 -6.08 -30.66
CA LEU A 264 -5.34 -7.47 -30.28
C LEU A 264 -4.12 -8.38 -30.34
N ILE A 265 -3.26 -8.22 -31.35
CA ILE A 265 -2.02 -9.01 -31.48
C ILE A 265 -1.02 -8.56 -30.40
N ASP A 266 -0.91 -7.26 -30.11
CA ASP A 266 -0.08 -6.76 -29.00
C ASP A 266 -0.51 -7.33 -27.64
N LEU A 267 -1.82 -7.48 -27.41
CA LEU A 267 -2.36 -8.12 -26.19
C LEU A 267 -2.01 -9.62 -26.13
N GLN A 268 -2.08 -10.33 -27.26
CA GLN A 268 -1.68 -11.74 -27.35
C GLN A 268 -0.17 -11.92 -27.12
N GLU A 269 0.68 -11.11 -27.77
CA GLU A 269 2.12 -11.15 -27.59
C GLU A 269 2.51 -10.83 -26.13
N GLN A 270 1.78 -9.94 -25.44
CA GLN A 270 1.98 -9.65 -24.03
C GLN A 270 1.71 -10.86 -23.11
N ILE A 271 0.67 -11.66 -23.38
CA ILE A 271 0.44 -12.93 -22.66
C ILE A 271 1.61 -13.90 -22.93
N ILE A 272 1.94 -14.13 -24.21
CA ILE A 272 2.97 -15.10 -24.63
C ILE A 272 4.34 -14.74 -24.04
N TYR A 273 4.71 -13.46 -24.08
CA TYR A 273 5.97 -12.94 -23.54
C TYR A 273 6.07 -13.13 -22.03
N SER A 274 4.98 -12.86 -21.28
CA SER A 274 4.97 -13.05 -19.81
C SER A 274 5.28 -14.49 -19.40
N ALA A 275 4.90 -15.48 -20.23
CA ALA A 275 5.08 -16.90 -19.97
C ALA A 275 6.42 -17.46 -20.46
N GLN A 276 7.08 -16.79 -21.40
CA GLN A 276 8.26 -17.27 -22.12
C GLN A 276 9.29 -16.13 -22.29
N VAL A 277 10.02 -15.83 -21.22
CA VAL A 277 11.22 -14.97 -21.28
C VAL A 277 12.16 -15.50 -22.37
N ASN A 278 12.56 -14.62 -23.30
CA ASN A 278 13.31 -14.90 -24.53
C ASN A 278 12.54 -15.50 -25.73
N SER A 279 11.20 -15.62 -25.69
CA SER A 279 10.43 -15.99 -26.88
C SER A 279 10.47 -14.88 -27.94
N LYS A 280 11.03 -15.21 -29.11
CA LYS A 280 10.99 -14.37 -30.32
C LYS A 280 9.88 -14.79 -31.29
N LYS A 281 8.90 -15.58 -30.83
CA LYS A 281 7.76 -16.02 -31.64
C LYS A 281 6.79 -14.85 -31.83
N LYS A 282 6.99 -14.06 -32.88
CA LYS A 282 5.98 -13.09 -33.33
C LYS A 282 4.69 -13.80 -33.70
N VAL A 283 3.57 -13.28 -33.23
CA VAL A 283 2.23 -13.70 -33.64
C VAL A 283 1.97 -13.14 -35.05
N ARG A 284 1.64 -14.04 -35.99
CA ARG A 284 1.40 -13.65 -37.40
C ARG A 284 -0.02 -13.13 -37.63
N ASP A 285 -0.97 -13.67 -36.87
CA ASP A 285 -2.40 -13.43 -36.96
C ASP A 285 -3.07 -13.87 -35.65
N VAL A 286 -4.29 -13.40 -35.43
CA VAL A 286 -5.03 -13.61 -34.17
C VAL A 286 -5.28 -15.11 -33.88
N ASN A 287 -5.49 -15.95 -34.89
CA ASN A 287 -5.75 -17.39 -34.67
C ASN A 287 -4.47 -18.13 -34.28
N GLY A 288 -3.33 -17.77 -34.89
CA GLY A 288 -2.02 -18.22 -34.45
C GLY A 288 -1.73 -17.84 -32.99
N GLY A 289 -2.11 -16.63 -32.58
CA GLY A 289 -2.01 -16.18 -31.19
C GLY A 289 -2.86 -17.01 -30.22
N ILE A 290 -4.14 -17.25 -30.55
CA ILE A 290 -5.06 -18.10 -29.76
C ILE A 290 -4.45 -19.48 -29.50
N SER A 291 -3.90 -20.13 -30.53
CA SER A 291 -3.29 -21.46 -30.40
C SER A 291 -2.10 -21.45 -29.44
N VAL A 292 -1.17 -20.50 -29.59
CA VAL A 292 0.03 -20.43 -28.75
C VAL A 292 -0.30 -20.05 -27.31
N ILE A 293 -1.32 -19.22 -27.07
CA ILE A 293 -1.80 -18.92 -25.73
C ILE A 293 -2.42 -20.16 -25.09
N ARG A 294 -3.24 -20.92 -25.82
CA ARG A 294 -3.89 -22.14 -25.30
C ARG A 294 -2.86 -23.18 -24.81
N ASP A 295 -1.82 -23.45 -25.61
CA ASP A 295 -0.70 -24.33 -25.21
C ASP A 295 0.00 -23.85 -23.92
N ILE A 296 0.07 -22.53 -23.73
CA ILE A 296 0.74 -21.87 -22.61
C ILE A 296 -0.12 -21.93 -21.33
N ILE A 297 -1.42 -21.60 -21.39
CA ILE A 297 -2.30 -21.60 -20.21
C ILE A 297 -2.61 -23.02 -19.71
N GLN A 298 -2.56 -24.02 -20.59
CA GLN A 298 -2.68 -25.44 -20.23
C GLN A 298 -1.44 -26.02 -19.52
N SER A 299 -0.27 -25.36 -19.61
CA SER A 299 1.02 -25.93 -19.18
C SER A 299 1.65 -25.27 -17.95
N LYS A 300 1.07 -24.17 -17.43
CA LYS A 300 1.59 -23.41 -16.28
C LYS A 300 0.48 -22.82 -15.44
N LYS A 301 0.71 -22.67 -14.13
CA LYS A 301 -0.20 -21.98 -13.20
C LYS A 301 -0.17 -20.46 -13.41
N PHE A 302 -1.27 -19.90 -13.91
CA PHE A 302 -1.41 -18.48 -14.28
C PHE A 302 -2.11 -17.62 -13.23
N LEU A 303 -1.63 -16.37 -13.09
CA LEU A 303 -2.47 -15.24 -12.69
C LEU A 303 -2.63 -14.31 -13.91
N LEU A 304 -3.85 -14.17 -14.41
CA LEU A 304 -4.14 -13.32 -15.57
C LEU A 304 -5.19 -12.26 -15.20
N VAL A 305 -4.90 -10.99 -15.46
CA VAL A 305 -5.83 -9.88 -15.23
C VAL A 305 -6.15 -9.18 -16.54
N LEU A 306 -7.43 -8.89 -16.77
CA LEU A 306 -7.94 -8.17 -17.94
C LEU A 306 -8.75 -6.97 -17.47
N ASP A 307 -8.28 -5.76 -17.76
CA ASP A 307 -8.88 -4.52 -17.25
C ASP A 307 -9.70 -3.77 -18.31
N ASP A 308 -10.91 -3.33 -17.93
CA ASP A 308 -11.96 -2.73 -18.78
C ASP A 308 -12.24 -3.57 -20.03
N VAL A 309 -12.71 -4.82 -19.83
CA VAL A 309 -13.22 -5.70 -20.89
C VAL A 309 -14.66 -5.32 -21.23
N TRP A 310 -14.96 -5.19 -22.53
CA TRP A 310 -16.27 -4.76 -23.03
C TRP A 310 -16.94 -5.75 -24.00
N CYS A 311 -16.20 -6.69 -24.61
CA CYS A 311 -16.79 -7.73 -25.47
C CYS A 311 -16.33 -9.14 -25.07
N LEU A 312 -17.24 -10.12 -25.20
CA LEU A 312 -16.91 -11.55 -25.04
C LEU A 312 -15.99 -12.07 -26.16
N ASP A 313 -16.05 -11.44 -27.34
CA ASP A 313 -15.17 -11.80 -28.46
C ASP A 313 -13.71 -11.44 -28.17
N ASP A 314 -13.42 -10.46 -27.29
CA ASP A 314 -12.06 -10.16 -26.82
C ASP A 314 -11.52 -11.31 -25.98
N LEU A 315 -12.32 -11.85 -25.06
CA LEU A 315 -11.94 -13.03 -24.26
C LEU A 315 -11.63 -14.22 -25.15
N ARG A 316 -12.49 -14.48 -26.16
CA ARG A 316 -12.28 -15.53 -27.16
C ARG A 316 -11.01 -15.32 -27.99
N LYS A 317 -10.76 -14.10 -28.44
CA LYS A 317 -9.53 -13.73 -29.18
C LYS A 317 -8.27 -13.83 -28.34
N LEU A 318 -8.38 -13.78 -27.01
CA LEU A 318 -7.28 -13.99 -26.07
C LEU A 318 -7.20 -15.44 -25.54
N ALA A 319 -8.04 -16.35 -26.02
CA ALA A 319 -8.16 -17.76 -25.58
C ALA A 319 -8.64 -17.97 -24.12
N ILE A 320 -9.51 -17.07 -23.65
CA ILE A 320 -10.09 -16.98 -22.30
C ILE A 320 -11.61 -17.17 -22.37
N ASP A 321 -12.10 -17.80 -23.45
CA ASP A 321 -13.51 -18.14 -23.69
C ASP A 321 -14.01 -19.33 -22.85
N ASP A 322 -13.10 -20.13 -22.30
CA ASP A 322 -13.43 -21.10 -21.26
C ASP A 322 -12.31 -21.20 -20.22
N LYS A 323 -12.69 -21.45 -18.96
CA LYS A 323 -11.74 -21.59 -17.84
C LYS A 323 -11.13 -22.99 -17.79
N ASP A 324 -11.80 -23.99 -18.36
CA ASP A 324 -11.34 -25.38 -18.45
C ASP A 324 -10.08 -25.54 -19.34
N TYR A 325 -9.66 -24.48 -20.05
CA TYR A 325 -8.36 -24.43 -20.74
C TYR A 325 -7.17 -24.10 -19.83
N PHE A 326 -7.37 -23.68 -18.58
CA PHE A 326 -6.27 -23.28 -17.69
C PHE A 326 -5.80 -24.44 -16.80
N GLN A 327 -4.50 -24.47 -16.51
CA GLN A 327 -3.92 -25.38 -15.51
C GLN A 327 -4.55 -25.14 -14.12
N PRO A 328 -4.91 -26.20 -13.35
CA PRO A 328 -5.51 -26.05 -12.02
C PRO A 328 -4.71 -25.16 -11.06
N GLY A 329 -5.44 -24.43 -10.22
CA GLY A 329 -4.90 -23.40 -9.33
C GLY A 329 -4.64 -22.05 -10.02
N SER A 330 -4.93 -21.91 -11.31
CA SER A 330 -4.85 -20.61 -12.02
C SER A 330 -6.00 -19.69 -11.62
N ILE A 331 -5.74 -18.38 -11.59
CA ILE A 331 -6.73 -17.35 -11.28
C ILE A 331 -6.81 -16.34 -12.43
N ILE A 332 -8.02 -16.08 -12.89
CA ILE A 332 -8.33 -15.08 -13.92
C ILE A 332 -9.18 -13.98 -13.27
N ILE A 333 -8.80 -12.71 -13.44
CA ILE A 333 -9.53 -11.55 -12.93
C ILE A 333 -9.94 -10.67 -14.11
N ILE A 334 -11.24 -10.43 -14.27
CA ILE A 334 -11.80 -9.60 -15.36
C ILE A 334 -12.45 -8.37 -14.73
N THR A 335 -12.04 -7.15 -15.10
CA THR A 335 -12.76 -5.94 -14.71
C THR A 335 -13.69 -5.49 -15.84
N SER A 336 -14.94 -5.18 -15.50
CA SER A 336 -15.92 -4.68 -16.48
C SER A 336 -16.96 -3.77 -15.83
N ARG A 337 -17.73 -3.09 -16.67
CA ARG A 337 -18.91 -2.30 -16.28
C ARG A 337 -20.19 -3.11 -16.44
N ASP A 338 -20.19 -4.04 -17.38
CA ASP A 338 -21.34 -4.88 -17.66
C ASP A 338 -21.29 -6.15 -16.80
N LYS A 339 -22.32 -6.32 -15.98
CA LYS A 339 -22.50 -7.53 -15.18
C LYS A 339 -22.95 -8.71 -16.04
N ILE A 340 -23.64 -8.46 -17.16
CA ILE A 340 -24.13 -9.49 -18.07
C ILE A 340 -22.94 -10.15 -18.77
N LEU A 341 -21.97 -9.38 -19.28
CA LEU A 341 -20.69 -9.88 -19.79
C LEU A 341 -20.01 -10.83 -18.81
N LEU A 342 -19.90 -10.46 -17.53
CA LEU A 342 -19.24 -11.29 -16.50
C LEU A 342 -20.02 -12.58 -16.20
N HIS A 343 -21.35 -12.54 -16.24
CA HIS A 343 -22.19 -13.75 -16.16
C HIS A 343 -22.04 -14.65 -17.39
N LEU A 344 -21.97 -14.08 -18.61
CA LEU A 344 -21.79 -14.82 -19.86
C LEU A 344 -20.36 -15.38 -20.01
N ALA A 345 -19.37 -14.72 -19.43
CA ALA A 345 -17.99 -15.21 -19.28
C ALA A 345 -17.85 -16.32 -18.22
N LYS A 346 -18.95 -16.74 -17.57
CA LYS A 346 -18.98 -17.79 -16.54
C LYS A 346 -18.07 -17.50 -15.32
N CYS A 347 -17.93 -16.24 -14.90
CA CYS A 347 -17.14 -15.93 -13.69
C CYS A 347 -17.75 -16.63 -12.45
N ASP A 348 -16.91 -17.36 -11.70
CA ASP A 348 -17.29 -18.10 -10.48
C ASP A 348 -17.74 -17.15 -9.37
N TYR A 349 -17.07 -16.01 -9.24
CA TYR A 349 -17.42 -14.94 -8.30
C TYR A 349 -17.51 -13.60 -9.03
N ILE A 350 -18.57 -12.83 -8.77
CA ILE A 350 -18.75 -11.48 -9.34
C ILE A 350 -18.85 -10.48 -8.19
N TYR A 351 -17.72 -9.85 -7.88
CA TYR A 351 -17.63 -8.76 -6.92
C TYR A 351 -18.17 -7.47 -7.53
N VAL A 352 -19.28 -6.96 -6.99
CA VAL A 352 -19.85 -5.67 -7.40
C VAL A 352 -19.25 -4.58 -6.52
N SER A 353 -18.26 -3.86 -7.04
CA SER A 353 -17.52 -2.84 -6.29
C SER A 353 -18.46 -1.74 -5.80
N PRO A 354 -18.62 -1.57 -4.46
CA PRO A 354 -19.42 -0.50 -3.92
C PRO A 354 -18.72 0.86 -4.13
N LEU A 355 -19.52 1.92 -4.10
CA LEU A 355 -19.03 3.29 -3.97
C LEU A 355 -18.22 3.44 -2.67
N LEU A 356 -17.46 4.53 -2.54
CA LEU A 356 -16.85 4.88 -1.26
C LEU A 356 -17.93 5.30 -0.26
N ASN A 357 -17.79 4.87 0.99
CA ASN A 357 -18.62 5.38 2.07
C ASN A 357 -18.24 6.85 2.39
N TYR A 358 -18.99 7.51 3.27
CA TYR A 358 -18.76 8.92 3.61
C TYR A 358 -17.33 9.18 4.14
N ASN A 359 -16.82 8.36 5.06
CA ASN A 359 -15.49 8.54 5.64
C ASN A 359 -14.38 8.30 4.60
N GLU A 360 -14.53 7.27 3.78
CA GLU A 360 -13.60 6.99 2.66
C GLU A 360 -13.59 8.14 1.64
N SER A 361 -14.77 8.68 1.32
CA SER A 361 -14.92 9.80 0.39
C SER A 361 -14.28 11.07 0.94
N PHE A 362 -14.51 11.35 2.22
CA PHE A 362 -13.97 12.51 2.94
C PHE A 362 -12.44 12.45 3.01
N GLN A 363 -11.88 11.30 3.36
CA GLN A 363 -10.44 11.10 3.41
C GLN A 363 -9.80 11.20 2.02
N LEU A 364 -10.33 10.51 1.00
CA LEU A 364 -9.77 10.53 -0.35
C LEU A 364 -9.83 11.94 -0.98
N PHE A 365 -10.96 12.63 -0.85
CA PHE A 365 -11.09 14.00 -1.32
C PHE A 365 -10.14 14.95 -0.58
N SER A 366 -10.03 14.82 0.76
CA SER A 366 -9.14 15.67 1.55
C SER A 366 -7.67 15.51 1.14
N TRP A 367 -7.20 14.28 0.89
CA TRP A 367 -5.85 14.05 0.39
C TRP A 367 -5.61 14.78 -0.93
N HIS A 368 -6.57 14.73 -1.86
CA HIS A 368 -6.48 15.39 -3.16
C HIS A 368 -6.66 16.91 -3.12
N ALA A 369 -7.36 17.46 -2.13
CA ALA A 369 -7.68 18.88 -1.99
C ALA A 369 -6.77 19.67 -1.03
N PHE A 370 -6.17 19.02 -0.05
CA PHE A 370 -5.36 19.65 1.00
C PHE A 370 -3.99 18.99 1.24
N GLY A 371 -3.71 17.83 0.62
CA GLY A 371 -2.47 17.08 0.83
C GLY A 371 -2.38 16.35 2.17
N LYS A 372 -3.52 16.16 2.85
CA LYS A 372 -3.69 15.48 4.15
C LYS A 372 -5.08 14.86 4.23
N ASP A 373 -5.30 13.92 5.14
CA ASP A 373 -6.54 13.16 5.30
C ASP A 373 -7.77 13.95 5.80
N HIS A 374 -7.59 15.22 6.20
CA HIS A 374 -8.68 16.08 6.68
C HIS A 374 -8.59 17.53 6.14
N PRO A 375 -9.72 18.25 5.98
CA PRO A 375 -9.74 19.64 5.54
C PRO A 375 -9.14 20.61 6.58
N ASN A 376 -9.04 21.88 6.19
CA ASN A 376 -8.92 22.99 7.15
C ASN A 376 -10.34 23.40 7.60
N GLU A 377 -10.50 23.91 8.82
CA GLU A 377 -11.80 24.21 9.45
C GLU A 377 -12.76 24.99 8.53
N ASN A 378 -12.27 26.09 7.95
CA ASN A 378 -13.01 26.97 7.02
C ASN A 378 -13.49 26.29 5.71
N TYR A 379 -13.13 25.02 5.49
CA TYR A 379 -13.49 24.23 4.30
C TYR A 379 -14.28 22.96 4.65
N VAL A 380 -14.59 22.68 5.93
CA VAL A 380 -15.33 21.46 6.33
C VAL A 380 -16.71 21.40 5.67
N GLU A 381 -17.52 22.46 5.79
CA GLU A 381 -18.87 22.48 5.21
C GLU A 381 -18.85 22.31 3.69
N LEU A 382 -17.95 23.04 3.01
CA LEU A 382 -17.77 22.98 1.55
C LEU A 382 -17.26 21.60 1.09
N THR A 383 -16.43 20.94 1.91
CA THR A 383 -15.97 19.57 1.67
C THR A 383 -17.14 18.60 1.71
N ASN A 384 -18.03 18.69 2.71
CA ASN A 384 -19.20 17.84 2.82
C ASN A 384 -20.16 18.03 1.63
N GLU A 385 -20.35 19.27 1.15
CA GLU A 385 -21.17 19.56 -0.03
C GLU A 385 -20.57 18.96 -1.31
N VAL A 386 -19.26 19.09 -1.55
CA VAL A 386 -18.60 18.45 -2.70
C VAL A 386 -18.70 16.92 -2.63
N ILE A 387 -18.54 16.31 -1.45
CA ILE A 387 -18.67 14.85 -1.25
C ILE A 387 -20.10 14.37 -1.56
N TYR A 388 -21.11 15.13 -1.12
CA TYR A 388 -22.52 14.84 -1.39
C TYR A 388 -22.82 14.82 -2.90
N TYR A 389 -22.33 15.79 -3.66
CA TYR A 389 -22.49 15.79 -5.13
C TYR A 389 -21.62 14.72 -5.82
N ALA A 390 -20.43 14.43 -5.30
CA ALA A 390 -19.53 13.41 -5.86
C ALA A 390 -19.99 11.96 -5.61
N LYS A 391 -20.98 11.73 -4.73
CA LYS A 391 -21.67 10.45 -4.48
C LYS A 391 -20.72 9.25 -4.29
N GLY A 392 -19.58 9.46 -3.64
CA GLY A 392 -18.61 8.40 -3.33
C GLY A 392 -17.89 7.80 -4.54
N ILE A 393 -17.79 8.51 -5.68
CA ILE A 393 -17.07 8.04 -6.87
C ILE A 393 -15.59 8.47 -6.78
N PRO A 394 -14.61 7.54 -6.61
CA PRO A 394 -13.19 7.86 -6.46
C PRO A 394 -12.62 8.80 -7.53
N LEU A 395 -12.93 8.56 -8.81
CA LEU A 395 -12.44 9.41 -9.91
C LEU A 395 -12.90 10.87 -9.76
N LEU A 396 -14.16 11.08 -9.39
CA LEU A 396 -14.76 12.40 -9.29
C LEU A 396 -14.25 13.14 -8.05
N LEU A 397 -14.14 12.45 -6.91
CA LEU A 397 -13.51 12.97 -5.69
C LEU A 397 -12.05 13.41 -5.94
N LYS A 398 -11.27 12.57 -6.63
CA LYS A 398 -9.88 12.83 -7.03
C LYS A 398 -9.74 14.05 -7.95
N VAL A 399 -10.54 14.11 -9.02
CA VAL A 399 -10.48 15.20 -10.01
C VAL A 399 -10.99 16.52 -9.43
N LEU A 400 -12.11 16.54 -8.68
CA LEU A 400 -12.60 17.76 -8.03
C LEU A 400 -11.64 18.23 -6.94
N GLY A 401 -11.15 17.33 -6.07
CA GLY A 401 -10.21 17.67 -5.00
C GLY A 401 -8.94 18.31 -5.56
N SER A 402 -8.27 17.66 -6.52
CA SER A 402 -7.06 18.20 -7.12
C SER A 402 -7.29 19.39 -8.07
N SER A 403 -8.54 19.68 -8.44
CA SER A 403 -8.92 20.95 -9.09
C SER A 403 -9.16 22.10 -8.09
N LEU A 404 -9.47 21.78 -6.85
CA LEU A 404 -9.72 22.70 -5.74
C LEU A 404 -8.48 22.91 -4.84
N PHE A 405 -7.41 22.13 -5.05
CA PHE A 405 -6.16 22.24 -4.31
C PHE A 405 -5.56 23.66 -4.39
N GLY A 406 -5.31 24.26 -3.22
CA GLY A 406 -4.77 25.61 -3.10
C GLY A 406 -5.73 26.75 -3.51
N LYS A 407 -7.01 26.45 -3.75
CA LYS A 407 -8.04 27.45 -4.10
C LYS A 407 -8.62 28.14 -2.87
N SER A 408 -9.10 29.37 -3.06
CA SER A 408 -9.77 30.17 -2.03
C SER A 408 -11.19 29.67 -1.72
N THR A 409 -11.70 29.96 -0.52
CA THR A 409 -13.09 29.62 -0.13
C THR A 409 -14.15 30.19 -1.07
N LEU A 410 -13.88 31.31 -1.76
CA LEU A 410 -14.78 31.89 -2.76
C LEU A 410 -14.82 31.07 -4.07
N GLU A 411 -13.68 30.54 -4.50
CA GLU A 411 -13.61 29.64 -5.67
C GLU A 411 -14.23 28.27 -5.37
N TRP A 412 -14.06 27.77 -4.13
CA TRP A 412 -14.76 26.58 -3.65
C TRP A 412 -16.27 26.77 -3.67
N LYS A 413 -16.78 27.88 -3.13
CA LYS A 413 -18.23 28.19 -3.15
C LYS A 413 -18.78 28.21 -4.57
N ARG A 414 -18.14 28.93 -5.50
CA ARG A 414 -18.54 28.91 -6.92
C ARG A 414 -18.54 27.48 -7.50
N THR A 415 -17.54 26.66 -7.17
CA THR A 415 -17.48 25.27 -7.66
C THR A 415 -18.62 24.42 -7.09
N VAL A 416 -19.01 24.64 -5.83
CA VAL A 416 -20.21 24.02 -5.25
C VAL A 416 -21.47 24.53 -5.94
N ASP A 417 -21.63 25.84 -6.15
CA ASP A 417 -22.76 26.43 -6.88
C ASP A 417 -22.90 25.83 -8.30
N GLU A 418 -21.78 25.66 -9.01
CA GLU A 418 -21.73 24.98 -10.31
C GLU A 418 -22.08 23.49 -10.22
N LEU A 419 -21.73 22.78 -9.14
CA LEU A 419 -22.17 21.40 -8.89
C LEU A 419 -23.69 21.31 -8.62
N GLN A 420 -24.28 22.27 -7.89
CA GLN A 420 -25.73 22.26 -7.61
C GLN A 420 -26.56 22.46 -8.89
N ASN A 421 -26.07 23.31 -9.80
CA ASN A 421 -26.73 23.63 -11.06
C ASN A 421 -26.37 22.67 -12.22
N SER A 422 -25.41 21.76 -12.01
CA SER A 422 -25.04 20.75 -13.01
C SER A 422 -26.06 19.62 -13.07
N SER A 423 -26.47 19.23 -14.29
CA SER A 423 -27.20 17.97 -14.49
C SER A 423 -26.35 16.79 -13.98
N PHE A 424 -26.96 15.87 -13.22
CA PHE A 424 -26.29 14.83 -12.39
C PHE A 424 -25.41 13.79 -13.12
N GLY A 425 -25.08 13.96 -14.39
CA GLY A 425 -24.17 13.09 -15.13
C GLY A 425 -22.71 13.30 -14.71
N ILE A 426 -22.00 12.20 -14.43
CA ILE A 426 -20.59 12.20 -13.97
C ILE A 426 -19.69 13.08 -14.86
N ILE A 427 -19.89 13.02 -16.18
CA ILE A 427 -19.10 13.78 -17.15
C ILE A 427 -19.28 15.29 -17.00
N GLU A 428 -20.49 15.78 -16.71
CA GLU A 428 -20.73 17.23 -16.55
C GLU A 428 -20.07 17.73 -15.25
N MET A 429 -20.09 16.94 -14.18
CA MET A 429 -19.36 17.25 -12.94
C MET A 429 -17.82 17.23 -13.14
N LEU A 430 -17.30 16.34 -13.99
CA LEU A 430 -15.88 16.38 -14.39
C LEU A 430 -15.52 17.64 -15.20
N ARG A 431 -16.45 18.23 -15.97
CA ARG A 431 -16.14 19.42 -16.80
C ARG A 431 -15.74 20.65 -15.99
N LEU A 432 -16.12 20.73 -14.72
CA LEU A 432 -15.71 21.83 -13.82
C LEU A 432 -14.18 21.90 -13.64
N SER A 433 -13.50 20.74 -13.63
CA SER A 433 -12.03 20.72 -13.61
C SER A 433 -11.39 21.16 -14.93
N PHE A 434 -12.08 20.98 -16.06
CA PHE A 434 -11.64 21.44 -17.37
C PHE A 434 -11.86 22.95 -17.57
N HIS A 435 -13.01 23.50 -17.13
CA HIS A 435 -13.29 24.93 -17.22
C HIS A 435 -12.23 25.77 -16.48
N SER A 436 -11.74 25.28 -15.34
CA SER A 436 -10.72 25.92 -14.50
C SER A 436 -9.26 25.69 -14.94
N LEU A 437 -9.01 25.15 -16.14
CA LEU A 437 -7.68 25.09 -16.79
C LEU A 437 -7.36 26.40 -17.54
N SER A 438 -6.06 26.68 -17.78
CA SER A 438 -5.64 27.70 -18.76
C SER A 438 -6.02 27.27 -20.19
N ASP A 439 -6.14 28.20 -21.14
CA ASP A 439 -6.55 27.83 -22.51
C ASP A 439 -5.47 27.01 -23.25
N LYS A 440 -4.20 27.18 -22.88
CA LYS A 440 -3.11 26.27 -23.27
C LYS A 440 -3.33 24.85 -22.74
N GLN A 441 -3.63 24.71 -21.45
CA GLN A 441 -3.92 23.42 -20.80
C GLN A 441 -5.18 22.77 -21.40
N LYS A 442 -6.23 23.55 -21.70
CA LYS A 442 -7.44 23.07 -22.40
C LYS A 442 -7.10 22.54 -23.79
N ALA A 443 -6.31 23.26 -24.58
CA ALA A 443 -5.87 22.84 -25.90
C ALA A 443 -5.01 21.58 -25.85
N LEU A 444 -4.04 21.50 -24.93
CA LEU A 444 -3.20 20.31 -24.72
C LEU A 444 -4.04 19.11 -24.29
N PHE A 445 -4.97 19.29 -23.34
CA PHE A 445 -5.89 18.26 -22.88
C PHE A 445 -6.73 17.68 -24.04
N LEU A 446 -7.34 18.55 -24.86
CA LEU A 446 -8.16 18.10 -26.00
C LEU A 446 -7.30 17.39 -27.05
N LYS A 447 -6.10 17.89 -27.37
CA LYS A 447 -5.16 17.21 -28.27
C LYS A 447 -4.83 15.80 -27.76
N ILE A 448 -4.51 15.64 -26.48
CA ILE A 448 -4.21 14.31 -25.90
C ILE A 448 -5.44 13.40 -25.97
N ALA A 449 -6.60 13.86 -25.49
CA ALA A 449 -7.85 13.08 -25.43
C ALA A 449 -8.37 12.63 -26.81
N LEU A 450 -8.03 13.34 -27.89
CA LEU A 450 -8.45 13.03 -29.25
C LEU A 450 -7.41 12.22 -30.04
N PHE A 451 -6.10 12.42 -29.81
CA PHE A 451 -5.06 11.92 -30.71
C PHE A 451 -3.86 11.23 -30.05
N PHE A 452 -3.54 11.48 -28.78
CA PHE A 452 -2.28 11.01 -28.17
C PHE A 452 -2.43 10.04 -26.99
N VAL A 453 -3.63 9.60 -26.64
CA VAL A 453 -3.81 8.49 -25.68
C VAL A 453 -3.14 7.22 -26.21
N GLY A 454 -2.24 6.63 -25.42
CA GLY A 454 -1.42 5.46 -25.78
C GLY A 454 -0.09 5.79 -26.47
N MET A 455 0.15 7.06 -26.84
CA MET A 455 1.39 7.49 -27.50
C MET A 455 2.49 7.81 -26.49
N GLU A 456 3.75 7.55 -26.85
CA GLU A 456 4.91 7.91 -26.00
C GLU A 456 4.97 9.43 -25.79
N LYS A 457 5.17 9.85 -24.54
CA LYS A 457 5.31 11.25 -24.10
C LYS A 457 6.36 12.01 -24.92
N ASN A 458 7.55 11.43 -25.08
CA ASN A 458 8.67 12.07 -25.78
C ASN A 458 8.40 12.23 -27.29
N TYR A 459 7.63 11.32 -27.87
CA TYR A 459 7.19 11.39 -29.26
C TYR A 459 6.09 12.44 -29.45
N THR A 460 5.18 12.54 -28.48
CA THR A 460 4.13 13.57 -28.46
C THR A 460 4.70 14.98 -28.34
N SER A 461 5.71 15.21 -27.47
CA SER A 461 6.40 16.52 -27.39
C SER A 461 6.92 16.97 -28.76
N LYS A 462 7.62 16.07 -29.47
CA LYS A 462 8.20 16.32 -30.79
C LYS A 462 7.16 16.61 -31.87
N ILE A 463 6.00 15.94 -31.85
CA ILE A 463 4.91 16.22 -32.80
C ILE A 463 4.27 17.59 -32.55
N LEU A 464 4.11 17.97 -31.27
CA LEU A 464 3.42 19.21 -30.94
C LEU A 464 4.20 20.49 -31.26
N GLY A 465 5.51 20.37 -31.53
CA GLY A 465 6.37 21.49 -31.97
C GLY A 465 6.61 22.57 -30.91
N ASP A 466 6.16 22.33 -29.68
CA ASP A 466 6.40 23.18 -28.52
C ASP A 466 7.88 23.09 -28.10
N SER A 467 8.42 24.14 -27.49
CA SER A 467 9.67 23.99 -26.73
C SER A 467 9.41 23.02 -25.57
N ASP A 468 10.21 21.97 -25.38
CA ASP A 468 9.90 20.86 -24.44
C ASP A 468 9.50 21.35 -23.03
N LEU A 469 10.11 22.44 -22.53
CA LEU A 469 9.77 23.08 -21.25
C LEU A 469 8.30 23.52 -21.14
N SER A 470 7.70 23.98 -22.24
CA SER A 470 6.28 24.39 -22.33
C SER A 470 5.37 23.16 -22.18
N PHE A 471 5.58 22.14 -23.02
CA PHE A 471 4.84 20.88 -22.98
C PHE A 471 4.95 20.18 -21.62
N GLU A 472 6.16 20.03 -21.08
CA GLU A 472 6.40 19.44 -19.76
C GLU A 472 5.68 20.20 -18.64
N SER A 473 5.72 21.54 -18.65
CA SER A 473 5.09 22.35 -17.60
C SER A 473 3.56 22.19 -17.56
N GLU A 474 2.90 22.22 -18.73
CA GLU A 474 1.44 22.14 -18.83
C GLU A 474 0.96 20.68 -18.68
N LEU A 475 1.71 19.70 -19.19
CA LEU A 475 1.46 18.27 -18.94
C LEU A 475 1.57 17.96 -17.43
N ALA A 476 2.55 18.53 -16.73
CA ALA A 476 2.66 18.40 -15.28
C ALA A 476 1.49 19.07 -14.53
N VAL A 477 0.82 20.08 -15.10
CA VAL A 477 -0.45 20.61 -14.54
C VAL A 477 -1.58 19.60 -14.76
N LEU A 478 -1.73 19.06 -15.97
CA LEU A 478 -2.76 18.04 -16.26
C LEU A 478 -2.60 16.78 -15.41
N GLY A 479 -1.35 16.38 -15.14
CA GLY A 479 -1.00 15.31 -14.19
C GLY A 479 -1.43 15.62 -12.75
N ARG A 480 -1.06 16.81 -12.24
CA ARG A 480 -1.50 17.27 -10.90
C ARG A 480 -3.02 17.39 -10.77
N ARG A 481 -3.72 17.81 -11.84
CA ARG A 481 -5.19 17.83 -11.92
C ARG A 481 -5.83 16.45 -12.04
N CYS A 482 -5.05 15.37 -12.10
CA CYS A 482 -5.51 14.00 -12.30
C CYS A 482 -6.28 13.78 -13.63
N LEU A 483 -6.04 14.64 -14.63
CA LEU A 483 -6.68 14.60 -15.94
C LEU A 483 -5.88 13.81 -16.99
N VAL A 484 -4.58 13.69 -16.80
CA VAL A 484 -3.67 12.87 -17.60
C VAL A 484 -2.79 12.07 -16.65
N THR A 485 -2.48 10.83 -17.02
CA THR A 485 -1.45 10.01 -16.38
C THR A 485 -0.36 9.64 -17.38
N ILE A 486 0.78 9.19 -16.89
CA ILE A 486 1.85 8.61 -17.70
C ILE A 486 2.02 7.18 -17.19
N ASP A 487 2.00 6.19 -18.09
CA ASP A 487 2.21 4.79 -17.72
C ASP A 487 3.70 4.44 -17.55
N TYR A 488 3.98 3.20 -17.14
CA TYR A 488 5.35 2.71 -16.96
C TYR A 488 6.13 2.53 -18.28
N LEU A 489 5.47 2.63 -19.44
CA LEU A 489 6.07 2.66 -20.78
C LEU A 489 6.28 4.10 -21.28
N ASN A 490 6.16 5.10 -20.40
CA ASN A 490 6.23 6.53 -20.71
C ASN A 490 5.17 6.98 -21.74
N ARG A 491 3.99 6.34 -21.78
CA ARG A 491 2.89 6.69 -22.67
C ARG A 491 1.84 7.54 -21.96
N LEU A 492 1.23 8.45 -22.71
CA LEU A 492 0.15 9.31 -22.20
C LEU A 492 -1.14 8.51 -22.05
N THR A 493 -1.72 8.52 -20.86
CA THR A 493 -2.95 7.79 -20.52
C THR A 493 -4.00 8.73 -19.93
N MET A 494 -5.28 8.36 -20.08
CA MET A 494 -6.43 9.06 -19.54
C MET A 494 -7.50 8.02 -19.16
N HIS A 495 -8.26 8.27 -18.09
CA HIS A 495 -9.45 7.46 -17.78
C HIS A 495 -10.51 7.68 -18.87
N ASP A 496 -11.20 6.63 -19.31
CA ASP A 496 -12.18 6.72 -20.41
C ASP A 496 -13.25 7.82 -20.23
N LEU A 497 -13.80 8.02 -19.02
CA LEU A 497 -14.76 9.10 -18.72
C LEU A 497 -14.18 10.50 -18.96
N ILE A 498 -12.87 10.67 -18.82
CA ILE A 498 -12.14 11.91 -19.12
C ILE A 498 -11.93 12.05 -20.63
N ILE A 499 -11.70 10.94 -21.34
CA ILE A 499 -11.68 10.90 -22.82
C ILE A 499 -13.08 11.22 -23.39
N GLU A 500 -14.15 10.66 -22.84
CA GLU A 500 -15.54 10.96 -23.20
C GLU A 500 -15.90 12.43 -22.93
N MET A 501 -15.41 12.98 -21.81
CA MET A 501 -15.53 14.41 -21.52
C MET A 501 -14.86 15.25 -22.62
N GLY A 502 -13.62 14.96 -22.99
CA GLY A 502 -12.91 15.65 -24.07
C GLY A 502 -13.63 15.54 -25.42
N LYS A 503 -14.07 14.32 -25.78
CA LYS A 503 -14.86 14.06 -27.00
C LYS A 503 -16.18 14.85 -27.01
N LYS A 504 -16.89 14.94 -25.88
CA LYS A 504 -18.14 15.73 -25.75
C LYS A 504 -17.90 17.24 -25.81
N ILE A 505 -16.81 17.75 -25.23
CA ILE A 505 -16.41 19.17 -25.34
C ILE A 505 -16.13 19.53 -26.80
N ASN A 506 -15.29 18.75 -27.48
CA ASN A 506 -14.93 19.00 -28.89
C ASN A 506 -16.15 18.97 -29.83
N ARG A 507 -17.11 18.06 -29.59
CA ARG A 507 -18.39 18.01 -30.34
C ARG A 507 -19.19 19.32 -30.19
N ARG A 508 -19.33 19.87 -28.97
CA ARG A 508 -20.07 21.13 -28.75
C ARG A 508 -19.38 22.34 -29.38
N GLN A 509 -18.07 22.45 -29.19
CA GLN A 509 -17.27 23.50 -29.83
C GLN A 509 -17.36 23.45 -31.37
N SER A 510 -17.45 22.26 -31.96
CA SER A 510 -17.64 22.08 -33.40
C SER A 510 -19.04 22.48 -33.89
N SER A 511 -20.09 22.30 -33.08
CA SER A 511 -21.46 22.72 -33.43
C SER A 511 -21.72 24.21 -33.19
N GLU A 512 -21.06 24.81 -32.20
CA GLU A 512 -21.15 26.24 -31.89
C GLU A 512 -20.24 27.08 -32.83
N GLY A 513 -19.12 26.51 -33.27
CA GLY A 513 -18.11 27.14 -34.13
C GLY A 513 -18.26 26.88 -35.64
N ALA A 514 -19.50 26.81 -36.15
CA ALA A 514 -19.79 26.58 -37.57
C ALA A 514 -19.48 27.82 -38.45
N GLY A 515 -18.18 28.13 -38.58
CA GLY A 515 -17.65 29.24 -39.37
C GLY A 515 -16.25 28.92 -39.92
N GLU A 516 -15.21 29.15 -39.11
CA GLU A 516 -13.84 29.28 -39.65
C GLU A 516 -12.79 28.33 -39.03
N CYS A 517 -12.99 27.86 -37.79
CA CYS A 517 -11.89 27.23 -37.02
C CYS A 517 -11.70 25.71 -37.29
N SER A 518 -12.71 25.04 -37.86
CA SER A 518 -12.70 23.58 -38.08
C SER A 518 -12.13 23.12 -39.43
N GLN A 519 -11.90 24.02 -40.38
CA GLN A 519 -11.44 23.66 -41.73
C GLN A 519 -9.92 23.77 -41.96
N HIS A 520 -9.20 24.65 -41.26
CA HIS A 520 -7.76 24.86 -41.50
C HIS A 520 -6.91 23.60 -41.29
N TRP A 521 -7.12 22.89 -40.17
CA TRP A 521 -6.33 21.70 -39.80
C TRP A 521 -6.51 20.50 -40.74
N PHE A 522 -7.56 20.47 -41.57
CA PHE A 522 -7.73 19.43 -42.60
C PHE A 522 -6.95 19.72 -43.91
N HIS A 523 -6.39 20.93 -44.07
CA HIS A 523 -5.85 21.38 -45.35
C HIS A 523 -4.34 21.67 -45.38
N GLU A 524 -3.71 22.14 -44.30
CA GLU A 524 -2.28 22.50 -44.35
C GLU A 524 -1.32 21.30 -44.31
N ASP A 525 -1.53 20.32 -43.43
CA ASP A 525 -0.66 19.13 -43.35
C ASP A 525 -0.75 18.21 -44.57
N ARG A 526 -1.80 18.34 -45.41
CA ARG A 526 -1.99 17.55 -46.64
C ARG A 526 -0.89 17.76 -47.70
N ARG A 527 0.10 18.64 -47.45
CA ARG A 527 1.27 18.88 -48.31
C ARG A 527 2.62 18.43 -47.71
N ARG A 528 2.68 17.91 -46.48
CA ARG A 528 3.93 17.37 -45.90
C ARG A 528 3.66 16.12 -45.06
N HIS A 529 4.19 14.98 -45.55
CA HIS A 529 3.95 13.61 -45.09
C HIS A 529 2.62 13.01 -45.57
N VAL A 530 2.73 11.99 -46.44
CA VAL A 530 1.60 11.20 -46.93
C VAL A 530 1.26 10.16 -45.87
N TRP A 531 0.04 10.21 -45.33
CA TRP A 531 -0.50 9.16 -44.46
C TRP A 531 -1.49 8.29 -45.24
N PRO A 532 -1.17 7.01 -45.54
CA PRO A 532 -2.10 6.13 -46.24
C PRO A 532 -3.34 5.81 -45.39
N ASN A 533 -4.51 5.96 -46.02
CA ASN A 533 -5.83 5.41 -45.66
C ASN A 533 -6.17 5.28 -44.16
N PHE A 534 -6.56 6.39 -43.53
CA PHE A 534 -7.31 6.38 -42.26
C PHE A 534 -8.65 7.13 -42.34
N GLN A 535 -9.04 7.68 -43.50
CA GLN A 535 -10.28 8.48 -43.65
C GLN A 535 -11.53 7.66 -44.03
N GLU A 536 -11.39 6.44 -44.56
CA GLU A 536 -12.52 5.67 -45.12
C GLU A 536 -13.44 5.11 -44.00
N ASN A 537 -12.88 4.55 -42.93
CA ASN A 537 -13.64 3.98 -41.80
C ASN A 537 -14.44 5.02 -40.98
N LEU A 538 -14.30 6.31 -41.26
CA LEU A 538 -14.98 7.39 -40.55
C LEU A 538 -16.35 7.76 -41.17
N LEU A 539 -16.69 7.19 -42.33
CA LEU A 539 -17.96 7.45 -43.02
C LEU A 539 -19.01 6.34 -42.86
N GLU A 540 -18.61 5.10 -42.59
CA GLU A 540 -19.54 3.97 -42.41
C GLU A 540 -20.16 3.88 -41.01
N SER A 541 -19.63 4.60 -40.01
CA SER A 541 -20.15 4.68 -38.63
C SER A 541 -21.49 5.44 -38.50
N LYS A 542 -22.24 5.61 -39.58
CA LYS A 542 -23.52 6.34 -39.65
C LYS A 542 -24.78 5.49 -39.46
N PHE A 543 -24.63 4.20 -39.17
CA PHE A 543 -25.73 3.31 -38.75
C PHE A 543 -25.45 2.74 -37.36
N PHE A 544 -26.53 2.45 -36.60
CA PHE A 544 -26.53 2.02 -35.19
C PHE A 544 -26.31 3.09 -34.10
N GLU A 545 -26.74 4.34 -34.31
CA GLU A 545 -27.24 5.21 -33.23
C GLU A 545 -28.78 5.33 -33.28
N SER A 546 -29.49 4.19 -33.31
CA SER A 546 -30.94 4.13 -33.11
C SER A 546 -31.36 2.78 -32.53
N GLN A 547 -32.26 2.80 -31.55
CA GLN A 547 -32.85 1.62 -30.88
C GLN A 547 -31.90 0.77 -30.00
N ALA A 548 -31.26 1.42 -29.03
CA ALA A 548 -31.04 0.81 -27.71
C ALA A 548 -32.09 1.42 -26.74
N PRO A 549 -32.82 0.64 -25.92
CA PRO A 549 -33.82 1.18 -25.00
C PRO A 549 -33.19 2.12 -23.96
N PHE A 550 -33.89 3.21 -23.66
CA PHE A 550 -33.59 4.03 -22.50
C PHE A 550 -34.08 3.33 -21.21
N GLU A 551 -33.39 3.67 -20.11
CA GLU A 551 -33.90 3.68 -18.73
C GLU A 551 -34.00 2.41 -17.85
N HIS A 552 -33.88 2.70 -16.54
CA HIS A 552 -34.25 1.93 -15.35
C HIS A 552 -33.84 0.45 -15.24
N ASN A 553 -32.70 0.18 -14.58
CA ASN A 553 -32.70 -0.04 -13.12
C ASN A 553 -31.30 -0.32 -12.51
N LEU A 554 -30.89 0.49 -11.53
CA LEU A 554 -29.85 0.14 -10.53
C LEU A 554 -29.74 1.16 -9.37
N TYR A 555 -30.42 2.32 -9.46
CA TYR A 555 -30.68 3.20 -8.32
C TYR A 555 -31.74 2.60 -7.40
N LEU A 556 -31.35 1.60 -6.59
CA LEU A 556 -32.17 1.14 -5.47
C LEU A 556 -32.05 2.16 -4.32
N SER A 557 -33.20 2.72 -3.92
CA SER A 557 -33.39 3.88 -3.03
C SER A 557 -32.90 5.24 -3.58
N ASP A 558 -33.78 6.23 -3.48
CA ASP A 558 -33.41 7.64 -3.68
C ASP A 558 -32.40 8.10 -2.62
N PRO A 559 -31.42 8.95 -2.98
CA PRO A 559 -30.45 9.45 -2.01
C PRO A 559 -31.14 10.33 -0.95
N PRO A 560 -30.79 10.19 0.34
CA PRO A 560 -31.36 11.04 1.39
C PRO A 560 -31.05 12.51 1.12
N THR A 561 -32.06 13.37 1.25
CA THR A 561 -31.90 14.81 1.05
C THR A 561 -30.89 15.38 2.04
N MET A 562 -30.21 16.48 1.68
CA MET A 562 -29.18 17.12 2.51
C MET A 562 -29.66 17.47 3.93
N ALA A 563 -30.97 17.69 4.14
CA ALA A 563 -31.57 17.83 5.46
C ALA A 563 -31.51 16.52 6.29
N ILE A 564 -31.84 15.38 5.68
CA ILE A 564 -31.71 14.04 6.30
C ILE A 564 -30.24 13.72 6.56
N VAL A 565 -29.34 14.05 5.62
CA VAL A 565 -27.88 13.87 5.82
C VAL A 565 -27.42 14.61 7.08
N LYS A 566 -27.71 15.92 7.19
CA LYS A 566 -27.38 16.74 8.38
C LYS A 566 -28.04 16.23 9.68
N GLN A 567 -29.21 15.59 9.61
CA GLN A 567 -29.81 14.92 10.77
C GLN A 567 -29.06 13.63 11.14
N THR A 568 -28.69 12.79 10.17
CA THR A 568 -27.89 11.57 10.43
C THR A 568 -26.46 11.89 10.88
N GLU A 569 -25.86 12.99 10.45
CA GLU A 569 -24.57 13.48 10.96
C GLU A 569 -24.66 13.84 12.45
N ARG A 570 -25.70 14.59 12.85
CA ARG A 570 -25.97 14.89 14.28
C ARG A 570 -26.19 13.62 15.09
N LEU A 571 -26.97 12.65 14.58
CA LEU A 571 -27.19 11.38 15.25
C LEU A 571 -25.88 10.58 15.41
N ARG A 572 -25.04 10.49 14.37
CA ARG A 572 -23.72 9.82 14.46
C ARG A 572 -22.77 10.51 15.43
N SER A 573 -22.81 11.85 15.54
CA SER A 573 -22.03 12.59 16.53
C SER A 573 -22.44 12.22 17.95
N ILE A 574 -23.76 12.17 18.21
CA ILE A 574 -24.32 11.78 19.51
C ILE A 574 -24.02 10.29 19.80
N GLU A 575 -24.09 9.39 18.81
CA GLU A 575 -23.69 7.99 18.97
C GLU A 575 -22.19 7.82 19.29
N ALA A 576 -21.33 8.70 18.78
CA ALA A 576 -19.90 8.69 19.08
C ALA A 576 -19.62 9.19 20.51
N GLU A 577 -20.27 10.27 20.92
CA GLU A 577 -20.22 10.79 22.30
C GLU A 577 -20.76 9.77 23.31
N LEU A 578 -21.87 9.10 23.00
CA LEU A 578 -22.43 8.01 23.83
C LEU A 578 -21.44 6.86 23.97
N LYS A 579 -20.79 6.40 22.90
CA LYS A 579 -19.77 5.33 22.97
C LYS A 579 -18.53 5.74 23.79
N LEU A 580 -18.15 7.01 23.75
CA LEU A 580 -17.09 7.54 24.61
C LEU A 580 -17.49 7.49 26.08
N LEU A 581 -18.70 8.00 26.40
CA LEU A 581 -19.27 7.98 27.75
C LEU A 581 -19.49 6.55 28.30
N GLU A 582 -19.86 5.59 27.44
CA GLU A 582 -19.97 4.17 27.80
C GLU A 582 -18.60 3.57 28.15
N ALA A 583 -17.56 3.88 27.37
CA ALA A 583 -16.20 3.44 27.64
C ALA A 583 -15.64 4.05 28.95
N GLU A 584 -15.86 5.35 29.18
CA GLU A 584 -15.50 6.01 30.44
C GLU A 584 -16.24 5.40 31.63
N ASN A 585 -17.54 5.13 31.50
CA ASN A 585 -18.32 4.42 32.53
C ASN A 585 -17.80 3.00 32.78
N GLN A 586 -17.33 2.30 31.75
CA GLN A 586 -16.74 0.97 31.91
C GLN A 586 -15.40 1.04 32.66
N ILE A 587 -14.56 2.04 32.38
CA ILE A 587 -13.30 2.30 33.09
C ILE A 587 -13.59 2.63 34.57
N LEU A 588 -14.52 3.54 34.84
CA LEU A 588 -14.92 3.92 36.21
C LEU A 588 -15.49 2.73 37.01
N ARG A 589 -16.32 1.88 36.37
CA ARG A 589 -16.79 0.62 36.99
C ARG A 589 -15.65 -0.33 37.29
N GLN A 590 -14.68 -0.46 36.38
CA GLN A 590 -13.51 -1.32 36.59
C GLN A 590 -12.60 -0.81 37.72
N GLN A 591 -12.43 0.51 37.84
CA GLN A 591 -11.73 1.15 38.96
C GLN A 591 -12.45 0.87 40.29
N LEU A 592 -13.76 1.13 40.37
CA LEU A 592 -14.57 0.84 41.56
C LEU A 592 -14.54 -0.65 41.96
N GLU A 593 -14.56 -1.57 40.98
CA GLU A 593 -14.47 -3.01 41.25
C GLU A 593 -13.06 -3.44 41.71
N ASN A 594 -12.01 -2.74 41.26
CA ASN A 594 -10.64 -2.94 41.74
C ASN A 594 -10.47 -2.39 43.17
N GLU A 595 -10.98 -1.19 43.48
CA GLU A 595 -11.01 -0.61 44.84
C GLU A 595 -11.78 -1.49 45.81
N ARG A 596 -12.98 -1.98 45.41
CA ARG A 596 -13.76 -2.94 46.19
C ARG A 596 -13.06 -4.28 46.41
N ARG A 597 -12.09 -4.65 45.55
CA ARG A 597 -11.23 -5.83 45.77
C ARG A 597 -10.07 -5.52 46.71
N ALA A 598 -9.41 -4.37 46.58
CA ALA A 598 -8.38 -3.91 47.53
C ALA A 598 -8.93 -3.71 48.95
N HIS A 599 -10.14 -3.17 49.09
CA HIS A 599 -10.82 -3.04 50.37
C HIS A 599 -11.20 -4.41 50.97
N ARG A 600 -11.72 -5.34 50.16
CA ARG A 600 -11.98 -6.72 50.62
C ARG A 600 -10.71 -7.43 51.08
N ALA A 601 -9.60 -7.32 50.33
CA ALA A 601 -8.31 -7.90 50.72
C ALA A 601 -7.80 -7.33 52.05
N THR A 602 -7.80 -6.00 52.23
CA THR A 602 -7.39 -5.37 53.48
C THR A 602 -8.30 -5.70 54.67
N CYS A 603 -9.61 -5.85 54.45
CA CYS A 603 -10.53 -6.38 55.47
C CYS A 603 -10.23 -7.85 55.85
N GLU A 604 -9.89 -8.71 54.88
CA GLU A 604 -9.49 -10.08 55.15
C GLU A 604 -8.15 -10.16 55.90
N ASP A 605 -7.15 -9.36 55.51
CA ASP A 605 -5.85 -9.30 56.19
C ASP A 605 -6.02 -8.83 57.64
N ALA A 606 -6.85 -7.81 57.88
CA ALA A 606 -7.23 -7.35 59.22
C ALA A 606 -7.98 -8.43 60.02
N ALA A 607 -8.87 -9.21 59.37
CA ALA A 607 -9.56 -10.33 60.00
C ALA A 607 -8.60 -11.47 60.37
N ARG A 608 -7.63 -11.80 59.51
CA ARG A 608 -6.57 -12.79 59.78
C ARG A 608 -5.68 -12.34 60.94
N ALA A 609 -5.27 -11.07 60.97
CA ALA A 609 -4.51 -10.50 62.10
C ALA A 609 -5.32 -10.53 63.41
N SER A 610 -6.61 -10.17 63.37
CA SER A 610 -7.50 -10.25 64.54
C SER A 610 -7.65 -11.69 65.05
N TRP A 611 -7.74 -12.67 64.14
CA TRP A 611 -7.77 -14.10 64.49
C TRP A 611 -6.46 -14.58 65.11
N GLN A 612 -5.30 -14.22 64.55
CA GLN A 612 -3.98 -14.53 65.12
C GLN A 612 -3.83 -13.95 66.54
N LEU A 613 -4.22 -12.69 66.75
CA LEU A 613 -4.22 -12.06 68.07
C LEU A 613 -5.15 -12.77 69.06
N ARG A 614 -6.31 -13.29 68.61
CA ARG A 614 -7.20 -14.12 69.45
C ARG A 614 -6.57 -15.47 69.82
N VAL A 615 -5.87 -16.11 68.88
CA VAL A 615 -5.14 -17.37 69.15
C VAL A 615 -3.98 -17.15 70.13
N GLN A 616 -3.19 -16.10 69.96
CA GLN A 616 -2.13 -15.73 70.90
C GLN A 616 -2.68 -15.41 72.30
N ASN A 617 -3.77 -14.64 72.39
CA ASN A 617 -4.45 -14.40 73.67
C ASN A 617 -5.02 -15.67 74.31
N ALA A 618 -5.47 -16.66 73.52
CA ALA A 618 -5.91 -17.94 74.04
C ALA A 618 -4.74 -18.79 74.58
N ALA A 619 -3.57 -18.74 73.94
CA ALA A 619 -2.35 -19.37 74.44
C ALA A 619 -1.88 -18.72 75.76
N LEU A 620 -1.73 -17.40 75.79
CA LEU A 620 -1.32 -16.64 76.98
C LEU A 620 -2.30 -16.83 78.16
N LYS A 621 -3.59 -17.06 77.90
CA LYS A 621 -4.59 -17.42 78.92
C LYS A 621 -4.38 -18.84 79.48
N ARG A 622 -4.05 -19.83 78.64
CA ARG A 622 -3.70 -21.19 79.10
C ARG A 622 -2.42 -21.18 79.93
N GLU A 623 -1.42 -20.43 79.48
CA GLU A 623 -0.16 -20.23 80.21
C GLU A 623 -0.39 -19.53 81.55
N ASN A 624 -1.24 -18.49 81.61
CA ASN A 624 -1.67 -17.88 82.87
C ASN A 624 -2.39 -18.87 83.82
N VAL A 625 -3.19 -19.81 83.30
CA VAL A 625 -3.82 -20.86 84.12
C VAL A 625 -2.75 -21.82 84.66
N HIS A 626 -1.80 -22.27 83.84
CA HIS A 626 -0.68 -23.09 84.31
C HIS A 626 0.18 -22.37 85.35
N LEU A 627 0.53 -21.10 85.13
CA LEU A 627 1.29 -20.28 86.08
C LEU A 627 0.52 -20.08 87.39
N ARG A 628 -0.81 -19.91 87.35
CA ARG A 628 -1.66 -19.86 88.55
C ARG A 628 -1.69 -21.18 89.30
N MET A 629 -1.86 -22.31 88.61
CA MET A 629 -1.79 -23.64 89.23
C MET A 629 -0.41 -23.87 89.87
N PHE A 630 0.67 -23.48 89.19
CA PHE A 630 2.02 -23.61 89.73
C PHE A 630 2.26 -22.70 90.96
N LEU A 631 1.70 -21.48 90.96
CA LEU A 631 1.67 -20.59 92.13
C LEU A 631 0.84 -21.16 93.29
N GLU A 632 -0.25 -21.86 92.98
CA GLU A 632 -1.18 -22.44 93.95
C GLU A 632 -0.63 -23.75 94.56
N ASP A 633 0.11 -24.55 93.78
CA ASP A 633 0.92 -25.65 94.27
C ASP A 633 2.13 -25.15 95.08
N ALA A 634 2.86 -24.13 94.61
CA ALA A 634 3.94 -23.50 95.38
C ALA A 634 3.44 -22.95 96.73
N ARG A 635 2.22 -22.41 96.78
CA ARG A 635 1.55 -21.99 98.04
C ARG A 635 1.25 -23.15 99.00
N LYS A 636 1.11 -24.39 98.53
CA LYS A 636 0.98 -25.57 99.41
C LYS A 636 2.31 -25.91 100.10
N PHE A 637 3.44 -25.55 99.51
CA PHE A 637 4.79 -25.68 100.11
C PHE A 637 5.22 -24.45 100.95
N ALA A 638 4.54 -23.31 100.80
CA ALA A 638 4.85 -22.08 101.51
C ALA A 638 4.91 -22.17 103.07
N PRO A 639 4.20 -23.07 103.78
CA PRO A 639 4.34 -23.22 105.23
C PRO A 639 5.75 -23.59 105.73
N GLN A 640 6.68 -23.97 104.82
CA GLN A 640 8.05 -24.34 105.16
C GLN A 640 9.11 -23.29 104.78
N LEU A 641 8.74 -22.17 104.14
CA LEU A 641 9.68 -21.12 103.70
C LEU A 641 9.36 -19.75 104.32
N ASN A 642 9.68 -19.64 105.60
CA ASN A 642 9.48 -18.42 106.39
C ASN A 642 10.66 -17.44 106.25
N MET A 643 10.77 -16.74 105.12
CA MET A 643 11.76 -15.67 104.92
C MET A 643 11.19 -14.39 104.29
N VAL A 644 11.30 -13.33 105.11
CA VAL A 644 11.15 -11.88 104.88
C VAL A 644 11.22 -11.38 103.42
N LEU A 645 10.21 -10.59 103.02
CA LEU A 645 10.26 -9.67 101.87
C LEU A 645 10.47 -8.22 102.34
N PRO A 646 11.43 -7.47 101.78
CA PRO A 646 11.48 -6.01 101.85
C PRO A 646 10.63 -5.36 100.73
N TYR A 647 10.07 -4.17 101.02
CA TYR A 647 9.38 -3.29 100.07
C TYR A 647 10.35 -2.26 99.45
N SER A 648 10.20 -1.98 98.14
CA SER A 648 10.50 -0.70 97.47
C SER A 648 10.29 -0.80 95.95
N ASP A 649 10.30 0.29 95.17
CA ASP A 649 9.34 1.40 95.22
C ASP A 649 9.29 2.14 93.87
N LEU A 650 8.34 3.07 93.74
CA LEU A 650 7.97 3.89 92.58
C LEU A 650 9.05 4.62 91.73
N ALA A 651 8.85 4.57 90.40
CA ALA A 651 8.82 5.69 89.43
C ALA A 651 10.12 6.35 88.88
N SER A 652 9.89 7.33 87.98
CA SER A 652 10.79 8.11 87.09
C SER A 652 11.41 7.36 85.89
N GLU A 653 11.79 7.99 84.76
CA GLU A 653 11.99 9.42 84.44
C GLU A 653 11.20 9.94 83.21
N SER A 654 11.23 11.27 82.97
CA SER A 654 10.52 11.98 81.89
C SER A 654 11.12 13.36 81.57
N ALA A 655 11.11 13.77 80.29
CA ALA A 655 11.34 15.16 79.82
C ALA A 655 10.66 15.35 78.44
N SER A 656 10.02 16.44 77.97
CA SER A 656 10.07 17.91 78.19
C SER A 656 11.32 18.61 77.62
N SER A 657 11.28 19.71 76.85
CA SER A 657 10.20 20.56 76.27
C SER A 657 10.76 21.24 74.97
N SER A 658 10.31 22.33 74.32
CA SER A 658 9.52 23.54 74.69
C SER A 658 8.87 24.21 73.44
N SER A 659 8.17 25.33 73.64
CA SER A 659 7.46 26.16 72.65
C SER A 659 8.24 27.35 72.06
N ALA A 660 7.80 27.91 70.93
CA ALA A 660 7.96 29.33 70.56
C ALA A 660 6.86 29.82 69.60
N SER A 661 6.54 31.12 69.60
CA SER A 661 5.45 31.72 68.79
C SER A 661 5.69 33.20 68.50
N ASN A 662 5.22 33.74 67.36
CA ASN A 662 4.95 35.18 67.21
C ASN A 662 4.05 35.51 65.99
N GLN A 663 3.48 36.73 65.99
CA GLN A 663 2.57 37.30 64.97
C GLN A 663 3.39 38.25 64.02
N SER A 664 2.89 39.03 63.03
CA SER A 664 1.56 39.60 62.73
C SER A 664 1.50 40.28 61.32
N THR A 665 0.32 40.33 60.67
CA THR A 665 -0.13 41.31 59.61
C THR A 665 0.69 41.43 58.29
N ILE A 666 0.23 41.96 57.14
CA ILE A 666 -0.85 42.92 56.72
C ILE A 666 -1.65 42.36 55.49
N ALA A 667 -2.79 42.98 55.13
CA ALA A 667 -3.72 42.62 54.03
C ALA A 667 -3.22 42.97 52.58
N THR A 668 -3.84 42.55 51.46
CA THR A 668 -5.19 42.95 50.98
C THR A 668 -5.83 42.05 49.86
N THR A 669 -7.15 41.78 50.01
CA THR A 669 -8.24 41.57 49.01
C THR A 669 -8.11 40.65 47.76
N THR A 670 -8.69 39.45 47.87
CA THR A 670 -9.85 38.85 47.10
C THR A 670 -10.22 39.35 45.69
N PRO A 671 -10.60 38.46 44.71
CA PRO A 671 -11.86 37.66 44.71
C PRO A 671 -11.70 36.13 44.39
N SER A 672 -12.35 35.17 45.08
CA SER A 672 -13.72 34.61 44.90
C SER A 672 -14.09 34.14 43.47
N LEU A 673 -14.13 32.84 43.12
CA LEU A 673 -15.19 31.80 43.35
C LEU A 673 -16.51 32.08 42.57
N PRO A 674 -17.25 31.08 42.01
CA PRO A 674 -17.49 29.67 42.45
C PRO A 674 -17.01 28.58 41.44
N TRP A 675 -17.09 27.25 41.60
CA TRP A 675 -17.95 26.27 42.31
C TRP A 675 -19.27 25.81 41.63
N LEU A 676 -19.20 24.61 41.03
CA LEU A 676 -20.20 23.53 40.94
C LEU A 676 -21.65 23.81 40.49
N ARG A 677 -21.99 23.25 39.31
CA ARG A 677 -23.19 22.43 39.12
C ARG A 677 -22.98 21.37 38.03
#